data_AF-A0A4R8Z582-F1
#
_entry.id   AF-A0A4R8Z582-F1
#
_cell.length_a   1.000
_cell.length_b   1.000
_cell.length_c   1.000
_cell.angle_alpha   90.00
_cell.angle_beta   90.00
_cell.angle_gamma   90.00
#
_symmetry.space_group_name_H-M   'P 1'
#
loop_
_entity.id
_entity.type
_entity.pdbx_description
1 polymer ?
#
loop_
_entity_poly.entity_id
_entity_poly.type
_entity_poly.pdbx_seq_one_letter_code
_entity_poly.pdbx_strand_id
1 'polypeptide(L)'
;MATIRSFETSDAENVAQFYNKHGLGSVTHGIPLTGATLLATIREEDVRLLVIAEQYGSIVGTLGYARMSGRRVSGPAELFATMFLVEPSLRAGFLVGQLFADSFARFSQLGVRTLRVEVDPANRRAFPLYVRIGFRNIGFSRADEDGYMELVNHLPGVASTLSNLELSPQKSEAPNPQYTARTLKDARRQTLTSGVVTTDSGQTTITYELQIDSHAILATVDAVTGQIMSINVDGTSDPRYTDQTKFSVCDTPTVLSRTMGEFTVSLVESQGALSVWHPRHLGPLMIDPFPVADSVPAGSRRPAASLVTTTVTTSGWISTDGRVTRVIEVGNGMVTASVSHCFGADVTVYPWSGFRSAELSLHIDGQQVRSAHSIRGIWPPDVTDFESAADEDFAYRADGLRLQWFDRRTGIGLEFEAGSPGSIRIEGPHLARIAGASVHSYKFIPFVEAELSPRDLTVVPKSIASGNWERARVSGLDNLRMQDKSSDSSVAVSPSIGMTRWRYRGRNVLASQGKHTVGPLTDIASALWVAEQHDRTDPDQGVEWAQHDSDFAFGERLIPGWSVIPSDDFMSLDIEVHGRNESSIARELAVYLLSPWSSNHVEVMVADNEWLLVDYVGTPWRTWVRAFRVPTAAGYLEVWPLEASHPEILLRADAYGVLATMLGRISASSETTVRWRLTLNEITH
;
A
#
# COMPACT_ATOMS: atom_id res chain seq x y z
N MET A 1 20.88 32.93 3.68
CA MET A 1 20.66 31.77 4.58
C MET A 1 19.16 31.55 4.66
N ALA A 2 18.69 30.31 4.62
CA ALA A 2 17.26 30.03 4.70
C ALA A 2 16.76 30.24 6.14
N THR A 3 15.59 30.85 6.29
CA THR A 3 14.88 31.00 7.56
C THR A 3 13.85 29.88 7.66
N ILE A 4 13.81 29.17 8.80
CA ILE A 4 12.82 28.13 9.07
C ILE A 4 11.78 28.68 10.02
N ARG A 5 10.49 28.51 9.69
CA ARG A 5 9.36 28.93 10.51
C ARG A 5 8.19 27.97 10.35
N SER A 6 7.19 28.11 11.23
CA SER A 6 5.91 27.42 11.06
C SER A 6 5.20 27.94 9.81
N PHE A 7 4.47 27.06 9.15
CA PHE A 7 3.51 27.41 8.12
C PHE A 7 2.39 28.30 8.69
N GLU A 8 1.97 29.28 7.89
CA GLU A 8 0.79 30.11 8.12
C GLU A 8 -0.18 29.92 6.95
N THR A 9 -1.49 30.13 7.19
CA THR A 9 -2.52 29.96 6.14
C THR A 9 -2.25 30.83 4.90
N SER A 10 -1.60 31.97 5.06
CA SER A 10 -1.16 32.86 3.98
C SER A 10 -0.10 32.24 3.06
N ASP A 11 0.63 31.22 3.52
CA ASP A 11 1.65 30.52 2.73
C ASP A 11 1.06 29.48 1.77
N ALA A 12 -0.22 29.11 1.93
CA ALA A 12 -0.83 27.96 1.27
C ALA A 12 -0.66 27.97 -0.26
N GLU A 13 -0.90 29.12 -0.89
CA GLU A 13 -0.78 29.25 -2.34
C GLU A 13 0.67 29.09 -2.82
N ASN A 14 1.64 29.68 -2.12
CA ASN A 14 3.05 29.57 -2.46
C ASN A 14 3.58 28.14 -2.28
N VAL A 15 3.12 27.45 -1.23
CA VAL A 15 3.47 26.04 -0.98
C VAL A 15 2.84 25.13 -2.03
N ALA A 16 1.57 25.34 -2.39
CA ALA A 16 0.90 24.59 -3.46
C ALA A 16 1.64 24.74 -4.80
N GLN A 17 2.03 25.97 -5.15
CA GLN A 17 2.84 26.23 -6.35
C GLN A 17 4.22 25.55 -6.29
N PHE A 18 4.86 25.54 -5.11
CA PHE A 18 6.12 24.83 -4.91
C PHE A 18 5.97 23.31 -5.11
N TYR A 19 4.89 22.70 -4.61
CA TYR A 19 4.60 21.28 -4.82
C TYR A 19 4.32 20.96 -6.29
N ASN A 20 3.47 21.77 -6.95
CA ASN A 20 3.18 21.63 -8.37
C ASN A 20 4.45 21.70 -9.23
N LYS A 21 5.33 22.67 -8.95
CA LYS A 21 6.60 22.87 -9.67
C LYS A 21 7.50 21.65 -9.62
N HIS A 22 7.53 20.95 -8.48
CA HIS A 22 8.44 19.84 -8.21
C HIS A 22 7.79 18.45 -8.30
N GLY A 23 6.53 18.38 -8.72
CA GLY A 23 5.82 17.12 -8.93
C GLY A 23 5.48 16.40 -7.62
N LEU A 24 5.16 17.12 -6.54
CA LEU A 24 4.68 16.52 -5.30
C LEU A 24 3.15 16.61 -5.22
N GLY A 25 2.50 15.51 -4.85
CA GLY A 25 1.06 15.43 -4.59
C GLY A 25 0.22 15.22 -5.86
N SER A 26 -1.01 15.71 -5.85
CA SER A 26 -2.03 15.43 -6.88
C SER A 26 -1.63 15.84 -8.31
N VAL A 27 -0.64 16.73 -8.47
CA VAL A 27 -0.14 17.16 -9.78
C VAL A 27 0.42 16.00 -10.62
N THR A 28 0.93 14.94 -9.99
CA THR A 28 1.41 13.73 -10.69
C THR A 28 0.29 12.95 -11.36
N HIS A 29 -0.96 13.24 -10.99
CA HIS A 29 -2.17 12.69 -11.57
C HIS A 29 -2.92 13.70 -12.45
N GLY A 30 -2.26 14.81 -12.80
CA GLY A 30 -2.85 15.86 -13.64
C GLY A 30 -3.79 16.82 -12.91
N ILE A 31 -3.82 16.82 -11.58
CA ILE A 31 -4.67 17.68 -10.75
C ILE A 31 -3.78 18.65 -9.96
N PRO A 32 -3.53 19.89 -10.43
CA PRO A 32 -2.69 20.84 -9.72
C PRO A 32 -3.28 21.26 -8.36
N LEU A 33 -2.43 21.42 -7.36
CA LEU A 33 -2.83 21.96 -6.07
C LEU A 33 -3.07 23.48 -6.13
N THR A 34 -4.03 23.96 -5.36
CA THR A 34 -4.25 25.37 -5.05
C THR A 34 -4.03 25.59 -3.55
N GLY A 35 -3.93 26.84 -3.09
CA GLY A 35 -3.90 27.11 -1.66
C GLY A 35 -5.12 26.56 -0.92
N ALA A 36 -6.30 26.55 -1.55
CA ALA A 36 -7.52 26.02 -0.96
C ALA A 36 -7.48 24.49 -0.80
N THR A 37 -7.06 23.76 -1.84
CA THR A 37 -6.96 22.30 -1.77
C THR A 37 -5.83 21.86 -0.84
N LEU A 38 -4.70 22.59 -0.78
CA LEU A 38 -3.66 22.30 0.21
C LEU A 38 -4.17 22.46 1.65
N LEU A 39 -4.97 23.51 1.94
CA LEU A 39 -5.55 23.69 3.27
C LEU A 39 -6.57 22.61 3.62
N ALA A 40 -7.33 22.15 2.63
CA ALA A 40 -8.23 21.00 2.80
C ALA A 40 -7.45 19.73 3.12
N THR A 41 -6.35 19.44 2.40
CA THR A 41 -5.45 18.31 2.70
C THR A 41 -4.84 18.43 4.10
N ILE A 42 -4.34 19.61 4.48
CA ILE A 42 -3.77 19.87 5.82
C ILE A 42 -4.77 19.52 6.93
N ARG A 43 -6.06 19.85 6.72
CA ARG A 43 -7.14 19.52 7.65
C ARG A 43 -7.47 18.02 7.65
N GLU A 44 -7.59 17.43 6.46
CA GLU A 44 -8.00 16.04 6.28
C GLU A 44 -6.98 15.04 6.85
N GLU A 45 -5.68 15.31 6.66
CA GLU A 45 -4.58 14.51 7.21
C GLU A 45 -4.32 14.78 8.71
N ASP A 46 -5.00 15.77 9.29
CA ASP A 46 -4.74 16.35 10.61
C ASP A 46 -3.25 16.65 10.83
N VAL A 47 -2.71 17.55 9.98
CA VAL A 47 -1.33 18.04 10.07
C VAL A 47 -1.15 18.83 11.36
N ARG A 48 -0.35 18.30 12.28
CA ARG A 48 -0.07 18.91 13.60
C ARG A 48 1.09 19.88 13.60
N LEU A 49 2.01 19.72 12.65
CA LEU A 49 3.14 20.61 12.47
C LEU A 49 3.52 20.63 10.99
N LEU A 50 3.56 21.82 10.39
CA LEU A 50 4.15 22.04 9.08
C LEU A 50 5.18 23.15 9.21
N VAL A 51 6.44 22.83 8.93
CA VAL A 51 7.53 23.81 8.88
C VAL A 51 7.91 24.10 7.44
N ILE A 52 8.23 25.36 7.17
CA ILE A 52 8.67 25.84 5.88
C ILE A 52 10.02 26.51 5.99
N ALA A 53 10.83 26.34 4.95
CA ALA A 53 12.10 27.00 4.75
C ALA A 53 11.95 28.05 3.66
N GLU A 54 12.29 29.29 4.00
CA GLU A 54 12.21 30.42 3.09
C GLU A 54 13.60 31.00 2.82
N GLN A 55 13.90 31.27 1.55
CA GLN A 55 15.13 31.92 1.15
C GLN A 55 14.81 33.00 0.11
N TYR A 56 15.15 34.26 0.44
CA TYR A 56 14.88 35.44 -0.40
C TYR A 56 13.40 35.59 -0.79
N GLY A 57 12.47 35.37 0.15
CA GLY A 57 11.03 35.48 -0.09
C GLY A 57 10.40 34.29 -0.82
N SER A 58 11.18 33.27 -1.16
CA SER A 58 10.69 32.06 -1.85
C SER A 58 10.72 30.86 -0.92
N ILE A 59 9.67 30.03 -0.99
CA ILE A 59 9.67 28.71 -0.35
C ILE A 59 10.70 27.82 -1.06
N VAL A 60 11.64 27.28 -0.28
CA VAL A 60 12.71 26.39 -0.76
C VAL A 60 12.69 25.02 -0.08
N GLY A 61 11.81 24.82 0.88
CA GLY A 61 11.53 23.51 1.44
C GLY A 61 10.39 23.48 2.45
N THR A 62 9.88 22.29 2.69
CA THR A 62 8.75 21.97 3.58
C THR A 62 9.01 20.65 4.30
N LEU A 63 8.45 20.50 5.50
CA LEU A 63 8.38 19.24 6.22
C LEU A 63 7.14 19.25 7.12
N GLY A 64 6.23 18.31 6.88
CA GLY A 64 4.98 18.16 7.61
C GLY A 64 4.98 16.95 8.53
N TYR A 65 4.15 17.02 9.57
CA TYR A 65 3.87 15.92 10.48
C TYR A 65 2.36 15.83 10.68
N ALA A 66 1.79 14.70 10.29
CA ALA A 66 0.35 14.49 10.22
C ALA A 66 -0.08 13.23 10.95
N ARG A 67 -1.36 13.14 11.29
CA ARG A 67 -1.91 11.94 11.90
C ARG A 67 -2.20 10.86 10.86
N MET A 68 -2.33 11.22 9.59
CA MET A 68 -2.58 10.32 8.47
C MET A 68 -1.52 10.46 7.37
N SER A 69 -1.23 9.35 6.70
CA SER A 69 -0.33 9.20 5.54
C SER A 69 -0.58 7.83 4.91
N GLY A 70 -0.58 7.70 3.59
CA GLY A 70 -0.80 6.44 2.87
C GLY A 70 -2.11 5.76 3.23
N ARG A 71 -3.12 6.56 3.63
CA ARG A 71 -4.42 6.10 4.17
C ARG A 71 -4.30 5.29 5.46
N ARG A 72 -3.22 5.49 6.21
CA ARG A 72 -2.96 4.94 7.54
C ARG A 72 -3.07 6.04 8.57
N VAL A 73 -3.79 5.78 9.65
CA VAL A 73 -3.89 6.68 10.79
C VAL A 73 -2.97 6.20 11.90
N SER A 74 -2.23 7.13 12.46
CA SER A 74 -1.26 6.91 13.54
C SER A 74 -1.94 6.82 14.92
N GLY A 75 -1.30 6.19 15.92
CA GLY A 75 -1.83 6.15 17.31
C GLY A 75 -1.67 7.50 18.04
N PRO A 76 -2.45 7.86 19.08
CA PRO A 76 -2.59 9.24 19.58
C PRO A 76 -1.32 10.06 19.90
N ALA A 77 -0.19 9.41 20.24
CA ALA A 77 1.11 10.04 20.51
C ALA A 77 2.11 9.86 19.35
N GLU A 78 1.61 9.53 18.17
CA GLU A 78 2.38 9.22 16.97
C GLU A 78 1.99 10.18 15.83
N LEU A 79 2.94 10.48 14.95
CA LEU A 79 2.72 11.24 13.71
C LEU A 79 3.52 10.62 12.56
N PHE A 80 2.98 10.71 11.35
CA PHE A 80 3.72 10.48 10.11
C PHE A 80 4.48 11.74 9.71
N ALA A 81 5.76 11.61 9.36
CA ALA A 81 6.49 12.63 8.62
C ALA A 81 6.05 12.58 7.15
N THR A 82 5.43 13.65 6.68
CA THR A 82 4.84 13.79 5.35
C THR A 82 5.24 15.14 4.74
N MET A 83 4.77 15.45 3.52
CA MET A 83 4.95 16.76 2.89
C MET A 83 6.41 17.25 2.87
N PHE A 84 7.36 16.32 2.76
CA PHE A 84 8.79 16.60 2.80
C PHE A 84 9.32 16.87 1.40
N LEU A 85 9.64 18.15 1.14
CA LEU A 85 10.21 18.57 -0.14
C LEU A 85 11.26 19.64 0.09
N VAL A 86 12.38 19.53 -0.60
CA VAL A 86 13.44 20.54 -0.59
C VAL A 86 13.88 20.80 -2.03
N GLU A 87 14.09 22.08 -2.35
CA GLU A 87 14.58 22.52 -3.67
C GLU A 87 15.81 21.68 -4.04
N PRO A 88 15.86 21.07 -5.24
CA PRO A 88 16.91 20.12 -5.61
C PRO A 88 18.34 20.61 -5.38
N SER A 89 18.60 21.90 -5.60
CA SER A 89 19.90 22.55 -5.40
C SER A 89 20.35 22.61 -3.93
N LEU A 90 19.43 22.47 -2.97
CA LEU A 90 19.70 22.60 -1.53
C LEU A 90 19.70 21.26 -0.78
N ARG A 91 19.35 20.15 -1.44
CA ARG A 91 19.22 18.82 -0.82
C ARG A 91 20.52 18.28 -0.21
N ALA A 92 21.66 18.65 -0.77
CA ALA A 92 22.98 18.26 -0.26
C ALA A 92 23.52 19.18 0.85
N GLY A 93 22.79 20.24 1.19
CA GLY A 93 23.18 21.24 2.19
C GLY A 93 22.72 20.92 3.61
N PHE A 94 22.92 21.87 4.52
CA PHE A 94 22.52 21.77 5.93
C PHE A 94 21.01 21.89 6.16
N LEU A 95 20.26 22.41 5.18
CA LEU A 95 18.84 22.76 5.33
C LEU A 95 17.99 21.58 5.78
N VAL A 96 18.20 20.39 5.20
CA VAL A 96 17.46 19.18 5.57
C VAL A 96 17.66 18.85 7.06
N GLY A 97 18.91 18.88 7.53
CA GLY A 97 19.22 18.65 8.94
C GLY A 97 18.61 19.72 9.87
N GLN A 98 18.55 20.97 9.41
CA GLN A 98 17.92 22.06 10.17
C GLN A 98 16.41 21.90 10.26
N LEU A 99 15.72 21.47 9.20
CA LEU A 99 14.28 21.18 9.22
C LEU A 99 13.93 20.09 10.25
N PHE A 100 14.69 19.00 10.26
CA PHE A 100 14.50 17.92 11.24
C PHE A 100 14.82 18.39 12.67
N ALA A 101 15.92 19.11 12.87
CA ALA A 101 16.30 19.59 14.20
C ALA A 101 15.28 20.57 14.79
N ASP A 102 14.79 21.52 13.99
CA ASP A 102 13.76 22.48 14.41
C ASP A 102 12.44 21.76 14.75
N SER A 103 12.05 20.78 13.95
CA SER A 103 10.85 19.98 14.20
C SER A 103 10.98 19.14 15.47
N PHE A 104 12.15 18.52 15.70
CA PHE A 104 12.40 17.68 16.88
C PHE A 104 12.29 18.44 18.19
N ALA A 105 12.73 19.71 18.21
CA ALA A 105 12.60 20.59 19.38
C ALA A 105 11.13 20.87 19.76
N ARG A 106 10.17 20.65 18.85
CA ARG A 106 8.75 20.95 19.08
C ARG A 106 7.95 19.72 19.52
N PHE A 107 8.44 18.50 19.26
CA PHE A 107 7.69 17.26 19.54
C PHE A 107 7.30 17.07 21.00
N SER A 108 8.17 17.43 21.94
CA SER A 108 7.85 17.30 23.37
C SER A 108 6.65 18.16 23.77
N GLN A 109 6.50 19.35 23.18
CA GLN A 109 5.35 20.24 23.44
C GLN A 109 4.06 19.73 22.79
N LEU A 110 4.18 19.00 21.68
CA LEU A 110 3.07 18.37 20.96
C LEU A 110 2.68 17.00 21.56
N GLY A 111 3.37 16.52 22.59
CA GLY A 111 3.13 15.19 23.18
C GLY A 111 3.51 14.01 22.27
N VAL A 112 4.31 14.27 21.23
CA VAL A 112 4.70 13.26 20.24
C VAL A 112 5.81 12.38 20.80
N ARG A 113 5.60 11.06 20.77
CA ARG A 113 6.55 10.05 21.25
C ARG A 113 7.11 9.18 20.15
N THR A 114 6.37 8.98 19.06
CA THR A 114 6.78 8.17 17.92
C THR A 114 6.59 8.95 16.62
N LEU A 115 7.53 8.80 15.71
CA LEU A 115 7.36 9.21 14.32
C LEU A 115 7.31 7.98 13.42
N ARG A 116 6.48 8.06 12.39
CA ARG A 116 6.44 7.12 11.27
C ARG A 116 6.78 7.86 9.99
N VAL A 117 7.22 7.17 8.96
CA VAL A 117 7.43 7.75 7.63
C VAL A 117 7.26 6.67 6.58
N GLU A 118 6.60 7.01 5.49
CA GLU A 118 6.50 6.19 4.30
C GLU A 118 7.57 6.62 3.31
N VAL A 119 8.40 5.67 2.89
CA VAL A 119 9.53 5.96 2.00
C VAL A 119 9.47 5.06 0.79
N ASP A 120 9.64 5.66 -0.39
CA ASP A 120 9.90 4.92 -1.62
C ASP A 120 11.30 4.27 -1.50
N PRO A 121 11.40 2.94 -1.54
CA PRO A 121 12.70 2.27 -1.43
C PRO A 121 13.62 2.47 -2.63
N ALA A 122 13.14 3.01 -3.76
CA ALA A 122 13.98 3.49 -4.84
C ALA A 122 14.80 4.73 -4.42
N ASN A 123 14.33 5.51 -3.44
CA ASN A 123 15.04 6.67 -2.90
C ASN A 123 16.14 6.28 -1.88
N ARG A 124 16.99 5.33 -2.26
CA ARG A 124 18.10 4.81 -1.44
C ARG A 124 19.06 5.90 -0.94
N ARG A 125 19.12 7.04 -1.61
CA ARG A 125 19.95 8.20 -1.23
C ARG A 125 19.48 8.84 0.08
N ALA A 126 18.20 8.73 0.41
CA ALA A 126 17.63 9.28 1.65
C ALA A 126 17.76 8.32 2.85
N PHE A 127 17.98 7.03 2.64
CA PHE A 127 18.08 6.03 3.73
C PHE A 127 19.13 6.36 4.79
N PRO A 128 20.37 6.78 4.43
CA PRO A 128 21.34 7.17 5.45
C PRO A 128 20.90 8.36 6.31
N LEU A 129 20.03 9.23 5.80
CA LEU A 129 19.45 10.32 6.57
C LEU A 129 18.41 9.77 7.55
N TYR A 130 17.47 8.94 7.10
CA TYR A 130 16.44 8.34 7.96
C TYR A 130 17.05 7.54 9.11
N VAL A 131 18.03 6.68 8.80
CA VAL A 131 18.77 5.92 9.81
C VAL A 131 19.45 6.85 10.82
N ARG A 132 20.06 7.94 10.33
CA ARG A 132 20.77 8.92 11.17
C ARG A 132 19.84 9.66 12.13
N ILE A 133 18.60 9.91 11.75
CA ILE A 133 17.64 10.59 12.63
C ILE A 133 16.79 9.62 13.46
N GLY A 134 17.10 8.32 13.42
CA GLY A 134 16.51 7.30 14.31
C GLY A 134 15.44 6.40 13.70
N PHE A 135 15.12 6.54 12.41
CA PHE A 135 14.15 5.66 11.77
C PHE A 135 14.70 4.26 11.54
N ARG A 136 13.84 3.25 11.73
CA ARG A 136 14.12 1.83 11.51
C ARG A 136 12.96 1.15 10.81
N ASN A 137 13.24 0.11 10.03
CA ASN A 137 12.22 -0.80 9.53
C ASN A 137 12.00 -1.90 10.57
N ILE A 138 10.75 -2.06 11.03
CA ILE A 138 10.31 -3.05 12.01
C ILE A 138 9.20 -3.97 11.48
N GLY A 139 8.71 -3.69 10.27
CA GLY A 139 7.58 -4.36 9.65
C GLY A 139 8.00 -5.10 8.40
N PHE A 140 7.19 -5.01 7.35
CA PHE A 140 7.51 -5.60 6.07
C PHE A 140 8.77 -4.98 5.47
N SER A 141 9.67 -5.83 4.98
CA SER A 141 10.93 -5.41 4.36
C SER A 141 10.76 -4.95 2.91
N ARG A 142 9.57 -5.17 2.33
CA ARG A 142 9.21 -4.85 0.96
C ARG A 142 8.16 -3.74 0.94
N ALA A 143 8.12 -3.00 -0.16
CA ALA A 143 7.13 -1.96 -0.37
C ALA A 143 5.72 -2.57 -0.47
N ASP A 144 4.77 -1.88 0.15
CA ASP A 144 3.34 -2.17 0.12
C ASP A 144 2.71 -1.95 -1.26
N GLU A 145 1.39 -2.12 -1.39
CA GLU A 145 0.70 -1.94 -2.68
C GLU A 145 0.93 -0.56 -3.35
N ASP A 146 1.08 0.51 -2.57
CA ASP A 146 1.32 1.87 -3.11
C ASP A 146 2.80 2.15 -3.40
N GLY A 147 3.70 1.22 -3.06
CA GLY A 147 5.12 1.32 -3.35
C GLY A 147 5.95 1.92 -2.21
N TYR A 148 5.41 1.97 -0.99
CA TYR A 148 6.09 2.55 0.15
C TYR A 148 6.48 1.51 1.20
N MET A 149 7.57 1.79 1.90
CA MET A 149 7.99 1.10 3.11
C MET A 149 7.76 2.02 4.31
N GLU A 150 7.08 1.53 5.34
CA GLU A 150 6.94 2.25 6.59
C GLU A 150 8.18 2.09 7.47
N LEU A 151 8.70 3.20 8.00
CA LEU A 151 9.76 3.21 9.02
C LEU A 151 9.23 3.86 10.30
N VAL A 152 9.75 3.43 11.46
CA VAL A 152 9.37 3.95 12.78
C VAL A 152 10.56 4.58 13.51
N ASN A 153 10.31 5.57 14.34
CA ASN A 153 11.29 6.24 15.17
C ASN A 153 10.71 6.60 16.54
N HIS A 154 11.21 5.98 17.61
CA HIS A 154 10.79 6.26 18.99
C HIS A 154 11.74 7.20 19.75
N LEU A 155 12.74 7.79 19.08
CA LEU A 155 13.64 8.76 19.72
C LEU A 155 12.93 9.93 20.37
N PRO A 156 11.82 10.50 19.85
CA PRO A 156 11.09 11.55 20.57
C PRO A 156 10.62 11.10 21.96
N GLY A 157 10.09 9.88 22.07
CA GLY A 157 9.64 9.29 23.32
C GLY A 157 10.79 9.02 24.30
N VAL A 158 11.92 8.51 23.79
CA VAL A 158 13.15 8.33 24.59
C VAL A 158 13.67 9.68 25.10
N ALA A 159 13.77 10.68 24.23
CA ALA A 159 14.21 12.04 24.57
C ALA A 159 13.33 12.71 25.63
N SER A 160 12.01 12.60 25.47
CA SER A 160 11.03 13.11 26.43
C SER A 160 11.19 12.45 27.80
N THR A 161 11.39 11.12 27.82
CA THR A 161 11.65 10.40 29.08
C THR A 161 12.95 10.85 29.73
N LEU A 162 14.06 10.91 28.99
CA LEU A 162 15.37 11.30 29.51
C LEU A 162 15.39 12.72 30.08
N SER A 163 14.69 13.66 29.44
CA SER A 163 14.54 15.04 29.93
C SER A 163 13.85 15.10 31.30
N ASN A 164 12.99 14.12 31.61
CA ASN A 164 12.32 13.99 32.90
C ASN A 164 13.15 13.25 33.96
N LEU A 165 14.27 12.60 33.61
CA LEU A 165 15.12 11.87 34.57
C LEU A 165 16.13 12.75 35.33
N GLU A 166 16.06 14.07 35.19
CA GLU A 166 16.97 15.04 35.85
C GLU A 166 18.47 14.74 35.61
N LEU A 167 18.89 14.47 34.37
CA LEU A 167 20.29 14.23 34.01
C LEU A 167 21.21 15.48 34.09
N SER A 168 20.84 16.54 34.82
CA SER A 168 21.77 17.60 35.26
C SER A 168 21.20 18.52 36.36
N PRO A 169 21.95 18.82 37.45
CA PRO A 169 21.59 19.81 38.48
C PRO A 169 21.68 21.28 38.03
N GLN A 170 22.15 21.55 36.81
CA GLN A 170 22.15 22.89 36.23
C GLN A 170 21.11 22.93 35.12
N LYS A 171 19.93 23.51 35.43
CA LYS A 171 18.99 23.98 34.42
C LYS A 171 19.72 25.00 33.54
N SER A 172 20.27 24.55 32.42
CA SER A 172 20.55 25.43 31.30
C SER A 172 19.23 26.13 30.93
N GLU A 173 19.23 27.46 30.82
CA GLU A 173 18.06 28.26 30.42
C GLU A 173 17.58 27.95 28.98
N ALA A 174 18.23 27.04 28.27
CA ALA A 174 17.78 26.53 26.98
C ALA A 174 16.61 25.53 27.18
N PRO A 175 15.37 25.83 26.71
CA PRO A 175 14.19 25.03 27.02
C PRO A 175 14.13 23.62 26.40
N ASN A 176 15.16 23.19 25.68
CA ASN A 176 15.21 21.89 25.02
C ASN A 176 16.65 21.38 24.97
N PRO A 177 16.91 20.09 25.24
CA PRO A 177 18.22 19.50 24.97
C PRO A 177 18.53 19.70 23.50
N GLN A 178 19.63 20.40 23.20
CA GLN A 178 20.13 20.49 21.84
C GLN A 178 20.57 19.09 21.44
N TYR A 179 19.68 18.36 20.75
CA TYR A 179 20.03 17.16 20.00
C TYR A 179 20.99 17.59 18.89
N THR A 180 22.26 17.76 19.26
CA THR A 180 23.30 17.86 18.25
C THR A 180 23.35 16.50 17.59
N ALA A 181 23.20 16.48 16.27
CA ALA A 181 23.34 15.30 15.41
C ALA A 181 24.76 14.68 15.43
N ARG A 182 25.50 14.84 16.53
CA ARG A 182 26.84 14.32 16.83
C ARG A 182 26.82 12.87 17.30
N THR A 183 25.65 12.25 17.46
CA THR A 183 25.45 10.86 17.87
C THR A 183 26.11 9.79 16.98
N LEU A 184 26.78 10.13 15.88
CA LEU A 184 26.78 9.25 14.71
C LEU A 184 28.09 9.24 13.91
N LYS A 185 29.22 9.00 14.57
CA LYS A 185 30.42 8.53 13.86
C LYS A 185 30.20 7.14 13.24
N ASP A 186 29.32 6.32 13.83
CA ASP A 186 29.03 4.95 13.35
C ASP A 186 27.79 4.83 12.44
N ALA A 187 26.99 5.90 12.24
CA ALA A 187 25.80 5.87 11.36
C ALA A 187 26.09 5.48 9.92
N ARG A 188 27.31 5.72 9.42
CA ARG A 188 27.67 5.34 8.05
C ARG A 188 27.65 3.81 7.84
N ARG A 189 27.68 3.02 8.93
CA ARG A 189 27.63 1.56 8.88
C ARG A 189 26.25 1.00 9.22
N GLN A 190 25.31 1.85 9.65
CA GLN A 190 23.97 1.43 10.05
C GLN A 190 23.05 1.29 8.81
N THR A 191 22.22 0.25 8.85
CA THR A 191 21.14 -0.06 7.93
C THR A 191 19.78 0.29 8.56
N LEU A 192 18.70 0.21 7.78
CA LEU A 192 17.33 0.40 8.29
C LEU A 192 16.94 -0.59 9.40
N THR A 193 17.60 -1.75 9.49
CA THR A 193 17.34 -2.79 10.50
C THR A 193 18.36 -2.78 11.64
N SER A 194 19.29 -1.82 11.67
CA SER A 194 20.32 -1.78 12.71
C SER A 194 19.73 -1.54 14.09
N GLY A 195 20.08 -2.41 15.05
CA GLY A 195 19.53 -2.36 16.41
C GLY A 195 18.11 -2.92 16.53
N VAL A 196 17.54 -3.47 15.44
CA VAL A 196 16.24 -4.16 15.47
C VAL A 196 16.48 -5.64 15.75
N VAL A 197 15.81 -6.17 16.76
CA VAL A 197 15.89 -7.61 17.12
C VAL A 197 14.49 -8.13 17.40
N THR A 198 14.13 -9.22 16.73
CA THR A 198 12.91 -9.98 17.02
C THR A 198 13.29 -11.21 17.83
N THR A 199 12.66 -11.38 19.00
CA THR A 199 12.86 -12.54 19.87
C THR A 199 12.08 -13.75 19.36
N ASP A 200 12.41 -14.94 19.86
CA ASP A 200 11.67 -16.19 19.56
C ASP A 200 10.19 -16.12 19.96
N SER A 201 9.83 -15.24 20.90
CA SER A 201 8.44 -14.98 21.29
C SER A 201 7.70 -14.02 20.34
N GLY A 202 8.34 -13.58 19.26
CA GLY A 202 7.79 -12.64 18.28
C GLY A 202 7.86 -11.17 18.70
N GLN A 203 8.45 -10.84 19.86
CA GLN A 203 8.60 -9.45 20.29
C GLN A 203 9.73 -8.79 19.52
N THR A 204 9.44 -7.66 18.88
CA THR A 204 10.45 -6.88 18.16
C THR A 204 10.87 -5.68 19.01
N THR A 205 12.16 -5.42 19.12
CA THR A 205 12.74 -4.33 19.90
C THR A 205 13.65 -3.48 19.02
N ILE A 206 13.83 -2.20 19.40
CA ILE A 206 14.79 -1.28 18.77
C ILE A 206 15.76 -0.78 19.85
N THR A 207 17.06 -0.89 19.56
CA THR A 207 18.11 -0.34 20.41
C THR A 207 18.71 0.92 19.80
N TYR A 208 18.69 2.00 20.57
CA TYR A 208 19.24 3.30 20.24
C TYR A 208 20.50 3.57 21.04
N GLU A 209 21.59 3.87 20.33
CA GLU A 209 22.83 4.40 20.89
C GLU A 209 22.86 5.92 20.68
N LEU A 210 22.85 6.65 21.77
CA LEU A 210 22.73 8.10 21.80
C LEU A 210 23.87 8.74 22.60
N GLN A 211 24.16 9.98 22.27
CA GLN A 211 25.06 10.86 22.99
C GLN A 211 24.29 12.16 23.19
N ILE A 212 23.91 12.43 24.42
CA ILE A 212 23.21 13.65 24.81
C ILE A 212 24.16 14.42 25.73
N ASP A 213 24.55 15.61 25.30
CA ASP A 213 25.61 16.40 25.93
C ASP A 213 26.91 15.58 26.12
N SER A 214 27.31 15.30 27.36
CA SER A 214 28.47 14.48 27.71
C SER A 214 28.16 13.02 28.03
N HIS A 215 26.88 12.62 28.02
CA HIS A 215 26.44 11.30 28.46
C HIS A 215 26.22 10.35 27.28
N ALA A 216 26.77 9.14 27.40
CA ALA A 216 26.48 8.03 26.50
C ALA A 216 25.22 7.30 26.99
N ILE A 217 24.24 7.12 26.11
CA ILE A 217 22.94 6.56 26.45
C ILE A 217 22.66 5.38 25.53
N LEU A 218 22.30 4.24 26.11
CA LEU A 218 21.79 3.07 25.41
C LEU A 218 20.35 2.84 25.84
N ALA A 219 19.40 2.94 24.92
CA ALA A 219 17.98 2.75 25.20
C ALA A 219 17.41 1.64 24.32
N THR A 220 16.77 0.65 24.92
CA THR A 220 16.01 -0.38 24.20
C THR A 220 14.53 -0.13 24.40
N VAL A 221 13.78 -0.14 23.30
CA VAL A 221 12.34 0.07 23.29
C VAL A 221 11.64 -1.10 22.59
N ASP A 222 10.40 -1.38 22.99
CA ASP A 222 9.50 -2.22 22.21
C ASP A 222 9.18 -1.52 20.90
N ALA A 223 9.37 -2.23 19.78
CA ALA A 223 9.28 -1.64 18.45
C ALA A 223 7.85 -1.28 18.04
N VAL A 224 6.85 -1.98 18.57
CA VAL A 224 5.44 -1.76 18.20
C VAL A 224 4.84 -0.62 19.01
N THR A 225 5.06 -0.65 20.32
CA THR A 225 4.43 0.26 21.29
C THR A 225 5.29 1.49 21.60
N GLY A 226 6.60 1.45 21.32
CA GLY A 226 7.56 2.48 21.73
C GLY A 226 7.81 2.52 23.25
N GLN A 227 7.33 1.54 24.01
CA GLN A 227 7.58 1.45 25.45
C GLN A 227 9.07 1.24 25.72
N ILE A 228 9.62 2.01 26.64
CA ILE A 228 11.04 1.89 27.00
C ILE A 228 11.22 0.67 27.91
N MET A 229 12.00 -0.29 27.43
CA MET A 229 12.28 -1.55 28.11
C MET A 229 13.57 -1.50 28.93
N SER A 230 14.55 -0.69 28.52
CA SER A 230 15.76 -0.46 29.29
C SER A 230 16.41 0.87 28.91
N ILE A 231 17.06 1.51 29.88
CA ILE A 231 17.92 2.69 29.66
C ILE A 231 19.19 2.49 30.47
N ASN A 232 20.32 2.69 29.82
CA ASN A 232 21.63 2.74 30.44
C ASN A 232 22.28 4.09 30.13
N VAL A 233 22.76 4.79 31.16
CA VAL A 233 23.45 6.08 31.06
C VAL A 233 24.87 5.91 31.63
N ASP A 234 25.88 6.14 30.80
CA ASP A 234 27.30 5.99 31.12
C ASP A 234 27.66 4.64 31.79
N GLY A 235 27.05 3.55 31.32
CA GLY A 235 27.25 2.21 31.86
C GLY A 235 26.34 1.86 33.03
N THR A 236 25.55 2.80 33.57
CA THR A 236 24.64 2.58 34.69
C THR A 236 23.20 2.39 34.21
N SER A 237 22.60 1.24 34.49
CA SER A 237 21.20 0.95 34.16
C SER A 237 20.24 1.64 35.12
N ASP A 238 19.17 2.24 34.61
CA ASP A 238 18.11 2.81 35.44
C ASP A 238 17.21 1.69 35.99
N PRO A 239 17.08 1.56 37.33
CA PRO A 239 16.35 0.46 37.95
C PRO A 239 14.84 0.48 37.68
N ARG A 240 14.26 1.63 37.28
CA ARG A 240 12.85 1.71 36.83
C ARG A 240 12.65 0.99 35.49
N TYR A 241 13.73 0.96 34.72
CA TYR A 241 13.98 0.32 33.42
C TYR A 241 14.05 -1.20 33.48
N THR A 242 14.82 -1.69 34.44
CA THR A 242 15.11 -3.11 34.59
C THR A 242 13.94 -3.79 35.28
N ASP A 243 13.32 -4.77 34.61
CA ASP A 243 12.30 -5.70 35.14
C ASP A 243 10.82 -5.38 34.83
N GLN A 244 10.51 -5.14 33.55
CA GLN A 244 9.12 -5.23 33.04
C GLN A 244 8.96 -6.37 32.04
N THR A 245 9.16 -7.61 32.49
CA THR A 245 8.67 -8.78 31.76
C THR A 245 7.23 -9.09 32.15
N LYS A 246 6.29 -8.59 31.35
CA LYS A 246 5.03 -9.25 30.94
C LYS A 246 4.25 -8.28 30.07
N PHE A 247 4.48 -8.34 28.76
CA PHE A 247 3.51 -7.81 27.81
C PHE A 247 2.31 -8.76 27.81
N SER A 248 1.12 -8.22 28.08
CA SER A 248 -0.11 -8.93 27.75
C SER A 248 -0.15 -9.08 26.24
N VAL A 249 -0.08 -10.32 25.78
CA VAL A 249 -0.40 -10.70 24.41
C VAL A 249 -1.73 -10.06 24.06
N CYS A 250 -1.77 -9.37 22.92
CA CYS A 250 -2.99 -8.78 22.39
C CYS A 250 -4.06 -9.88 22.34
N ASP A 251 -5.12 -9.76 23.14
CA ASP A 251 -6.25 -10.68 23.07
C ASP A 251 -6.74 -10.71 21.63
N THR A 252 -6.84 -11.90 21.04
CA THR A 252 -7.41 -12.08 19.70
C THR A 252 -8.80 -11.43 19.72
N PRO A 253 -9.05 -10.41 18.90
CA PRO A 253 -10.28 -9.64 19.01
C PRO A 253 -11.49 -10.53 18.73
N THR A 254 -12.53 -10.41 19.55
CA THR A 254 -13.79 -11.14 19.36
C THR A 254 -14.46 -10.68 18.07
N VAL A 255 -14.82 -11.65 17.21
CA VAL A 255 -15.57 -11.39 15.98
C VAL A 255 -17.00 -11.90 16.13
N LEU A 256 -17.96 -11.00 16.00
CA LEU A 256 -19.39 -11.29 15.97
C LEU A 256 -19.83 -11.48 14.52
N SER A 257 -20.69 -12.45 14.22
CA SER A 257 -21.12 -12.71 12.84
C SER A 257 -22.61 -13.00 12.72
N ARG A 258 -23.19 -12.61 11.58
CA ARG A 258 -24.56 -12.92 11.17
C ARG A 258 -24.58 -13.35 9.71
N THR A 259 -25.50 -14.23 9.36
CA THR A 259 -25.73 -14.64 7.98
C THR A 259 -26.83 -13.79 7.35
N MET A 260 -26.69 -13.52 6.06
CA MET A 260 -27.65 -12.80 5.24
C MET A 260 -27.69 -13.43 3.86
N GLY A 261 -28.54 -14.45 3.68
CA GLY A 261 -28.48 -15.32 2.49
C GLY A 261 -27.13 -16.05 2.43
N GLU A 262 -26.44 -15.95 1.29
CA GLU A 262 -25.10 -16.51 1.09
C GLU A 262 -23.97 -15.62 1.65
N PHE A 263 -24.30 -14.41 2.12
CA PHE A 263 -23.34 -13.47 2.66
C PHE A 263 -23.16 -13.66 4.17
N THR A 264 -21.94 -13.41 4.64
CA THR A 264 -21.63 -13.32 6.07
C THR A 264 -21.27 -11.88 6.40
N VAL A 265 -21.93 -11.33 7.41
CA VAL A 265 -21.67 -10.00 7.94
C VAL A 265 -20.97 -10.15 9.28
N SER A 266 -19.77 -9.60 9.42
CA SER A 266 -18.94 -9.74 10.61
C SER A 266 -18.57 -8.39 11.20
N LEU A 267 -18.54 -8.30 12.52
CA LEU A 267 -18.17 -7.11 13.29
C LEU A 267 -17.08 -7.47 14.30
N VAL A 268 -15.96 -6.74 14.26
CA VAL A 268 -14.91 -6.84 15.29
C VAL A 268 -15.39 -6.08 16.53
N GLU A 269 -15.68 -6.79 17.63
CA GLU A 269 -16.42 -6.25 18.78
C GLU A 269 -15.76 -5.02 19.42
N SER A 270 -14.45 -5.07 19.62
CA SER A 270 -13.66 -4.04 20.30
C SER A 270 -13.32 -2.82 19.43
N GLN A 271 -13.42 -2.97 18.11
CA GLN A 271 -13.04 -1.93 17.13
C GLN A 271 -14.26 -1.35 16.41
N GLY A 272 -15.38 -2.07 16.39
CA GLY A 272 -16.52 -1.72 15.57
C GLY A 272 -16.17 -1.72 14.08
N ALA A 273 -15.25 -2.57 13.61
CA ALA A 273 -15.01 -2.71 12.18
C ALA A 273 -16.01 -3.71 11.59
N LEU A 274 -16.84 -3.27 10.65
CA LEU A 274 -17.83 -4.10 9.96
C LEU A 274 -17.23 -4.64 8.66
N SER A 275 -17.56 -5.87 8.29
CA SER A 275 -17.16 -6.46 7.02
C SER A 275 -18.24 -7.36 6.44
N VAL A 276 -18.32 -7.42 5.11
CA VAL A 276 -19.24 -8.30 4.38
C VAL A 276 -18.43 -9.27 3.53
N TRP A 277 -18.77 -10.55 3.61
CA TRP A 277 -18.04 -11.65 3.00
C TRP A 277 -18.96 -12.49 2.13
N HIS A 278 -18.38 -13.10 1.09
CA HIS A 278 -19.05 -14.07 0.25
C HIS A 278 -18.08 -15.25 -0.04
N PRO A 279 -18.50 -16.52 0.05
CA PRO A 279 -17.59 -17.68 -0.11
C PRO A 279 -16.86 -17.75 -1.45
N ARG A 280 -17.46 -17.21 -2.52
CA ARG A 280 -16.87 -17.13 -3.87
C ARG A 280 -15.91 -15.95 -4.08
N HIS A 281 -15.68 -15.09 -3.08
CA HIS A 281 -14.77 -13.95 -3.15
C HIS A 281 -13.61 -14.11 -2.17
N LEU A 282 -12.37 -13.86 -2.62
CA LEU A 282 -11.19 -13.90 -1.74
C LEU A 282 -11.08 -12.58 -0.96
N GLY A 283 -11.17 -12.66 0.37
CA GLY A 283 -11.22 -11.48 1.24
C GLY A 283 -12.63 -10.89 1.37
N PRO A 284 -12.80 -9.84 2.18
CA PRO A 284 -14.09 -9.18 2.33
C PRO A 284 -14.49 -8.47 1.03
N LEU A 285 -15.79 -8.42 0.72
CA LEU A 285 -16.34 -7.55 -0.33
C LEU A 285 -16.29 -6.08 0.08
N MET A 286 -16.39 -5.82 1.38
CA MET A 286 -16.38 -4.49 1.96
C MET A 286 -15.87 -4.55 3.39
N ILE A 287 -15.14 -3.50 3.77
CA ILE A 287 -14.75 -3.20 5.14
C ILE A 287 -15.26 -1.78 5.45
N ASP A 288 -16.04 -1.64 6.51
CA ASP A 288 -16.54 -0.36 7.01
C ASP A 288 -16.02 -0.16 8.45
N PRO A 289 -14.85 0.49 8.61
CA PRO A 289 -14.29 0.83 9.91
C PRO A 289 -15.27 1.67 10.75
N PHE A 290 -15.02 1.77 12.05
CA PHE A 290 -15.88 2.62 12.88
C PHE A 290 -15.77 4.09 12.43
N PRO A 291 -16.90 4.82 12.30
CA PRO A 291 -16.89 6.20 11.84
C PRO A 291 -16.06 7.10 12.76
N VAL A 292 -15.47 8.14 12.19
CA VAL A 292 -14.66 9.11 12.93
C VAL A 292 -15.36 10.46 12.99
N ALA A 293 -15.09 11.24 14.03
CA ALA A 293 -15.66 12.58 14.20
C ALA A 293 -14.56 13.60 14.52
N ASP A 294 -14.93 14.88 14.48
CA ASP A 294 -14.05 16.01 14.76
C ASP A 294 -12.82 16.04 13.81
N SER A 295 -11.62 16.22 14.37
CA SER A 295 -10.35 16.26 13.63
C SER A 295 -9.67 14.89 13.52
N VAL A 296 -10.39 13.78 13.73
CA VAL A 296 -9.80 12.45 13.63
C VAL A 296 -9.79 12.03 12.15
N PRO A 297 -8.62 11.76 11.55
CA PRO A 297 -8.56 11.33 10.16
C PRO A 297 -9.21 9.97 9.92
N ALA A 298 -9.69 9.78 8.71
CA ALA A 298 -10.35 8.56 8.24
C ALA A 298 -9.46 7.82 7.22
N GLY A 299 -8.57 6.96 7.71
CA GLY A 299 -7.69 6.13 6.88
C GLY A 299 -8.26 4.73 6.67
N SER A 300 -8.25 4.24 5.43
CA SER A 300 -8.86 2.95 5.07
C SER A 300 -7.93 1.74 5.22
N ARG A 301 -6.60 1.93 5.14
CA ARG A 301 -5.63 0.83 5.29
C ARG A 301 -5.39 0.47 6.74
N ARG A 302 -5.14 1.51 7.54
CA ARG A 302 -5.02 1.42 9.00
C ARG A 302 -5.94 2.47 9.61
N PRO A 303 -7.17 2.12 9.98
CA PRO A 303 -8.12 3.07 10.57
C PRO A 303 -7.63 3.67 11.89
N ALA A 304 -8.24 4.78 12.28
CA ALA A 304 -8.01 5.36 13.60
C ALA A 304 -8.35 4.32 14.68
N ALA A 305 -7.42 4.09 15.61
CA ALA A 305 -7.64 3.18 16.71
C ALA A 305 -8.68 3.78 17.67
N SER A 306 -9.93 3.31 17.57
CA SER A 306 -11.01 3.62 18.50
C SER A 306 -11.42 2.34 19.22
N LEU A 307 -11.31 2.33 20.54
CA LEU A 307 -11.93 1.29 21.35
C LEU A 307 -13.41 1.62 21.47
N VAL A 308 -14.26 0.69 21.04
CA VAL A 308 -15.71 0.83 21.12
C VAL A 308 -16.30 -0.18 22.07
N THR A 309 -17.41 0.20 22.69
CA THR A 309 -18.30 -0.75 23.36
C THR A 309 -19.37 -1.18 22.38
N THR A 310 -19.52 -2.48 22.18
CA THR A 310 -20.51 -3.06 21.27
C THR A 310 -21.60 -3.82 22.06
N THR A 311 -22.85 -3.53 21.76
CA THR A 311 -24.02 -4.23 22.28
C THR A 311 -24.69 -5.03 21.16
N VAL A 312 -24.91 -6.33 21.37
CA VAL A 312 -25.61 -7.20 20.43
C VAL A 312 -27.13 -7.02 20.58
N THR A 313 -27.83 -6.76 19.47
CA THR A 313 -29.30 -6.66 19.44
C THR A 313 -29.93 -7.89 18.78
N THR A 314 -31.24 -7.92 18.59
CA THR A 314 -31.89 -9.01 17.84
C THR A 314 -31.58 -8.95 16.35
N SER A 315 -31.52 -7.76 15.76
CA SER A 315 -31.34 -7.52 14.32
C SER A 315 -29.91 -7.13 13.91
N GLY A 316 -29.02 -6.81 14.85
CA GLY A 316 -27.67 -6.36 14.51
C GLY A 316 -26.84 -5.98 15.73
N TRP A 317 -26.25 -4.79 15.69
CA TRP A 317 -25.29 -4.30 16.70
C TRP A 317 -25.39 -2.80 16.90
N ILE A 318 -25.02 -2.35 18.10
CA ILE A 318 -24.84 -0.94 18.43
C ILE A 318 -23.43 -0.77 18.98
N SER A 319 -22.61 0.04 18.32
CA SER A 319 -21.24 0.33 18.75
C SER A 319 -21.08 1.81 19.07
N THR A 320 -20.34 2.14 20.14
CA THR A 320 -20.04 3.52 20.52
C THR A 320 -18.67 3.68 21.17
N ASP A 321 -18.01 4.80 20.89
CA ASP A 321 -16.80 5.28 21.58
C ASP A 321 -17.12 6.35 22.66
N GLY A 322 -18.42 6.57 22.93
CA GLY A 322 -18.93 7.61 23.83
C GLY A 322 -19.25 8.94 23.13
N ARG A 323 -18.72 9.20 21.93
CA ARG A 323 -19.00 10.40 21.12
C ARG A 323 -19.84 10.07 19.88
N VAL A 324 -19.39 9.07 19.14
CA VAL A 324 -20.07 8.52 17.97
C VAL A 324 -20.83 7.27 18.40
N THR A 325 -22.05 7.13 17.90
CA THR A 325 -22.85 5.90 18.01
C THR A 325 -23.20 5.44 16.61
N ARG A 326 -22.88 4.18 16.29
CA ARG A 326 -23.31 3.50 15.06
C ARG A 326 -24.24 2.34 15.39
N VAL A 327 -25.43 2.38 14.81
CA VAL A 327 -26.42 1.30 14.84
C VAL A 327 -26.34 0.57 13.50
N ILE A 328 -26.13 -0.74 13.55
CA ILE A 328 -26.11 -1.62 12.38
C ILE A 328 -27.29 -2.58 12.50
N GLU A 329 -28.07 -2.68 11.42
CA GLU A 329 -29.15 -3.65 11.27
C GLU A 329 -28.85 -4.56 10.07
N VAL A 330 -28.97 -5.86 10.28
CA VAL A 330 -28.76 -6.89 9.26
C VAL A 330 -30.08 -7.62 9.05
N GLY A 331 -30.68 -7.48 7.87
CA GLY A 331 -31.96 -8.10 7.56
C GLY A 331 -32.47 -7.70 6.17
N ASN A 332 -33.48 -8.42 5.67
CA ASN A 332 -34.11 -8.12 4.37
C ASN A 332 -33.13 -8.05 3.18
N GLY A 333 -32.01 -8.79 3.23
CA GLY A 333 -30.99 -8.80 2.18
C GLY A 333 -30.11 -7.54 2.13
N MET A 334 -30.12 -6.71 3.18
CA MET A 334 -29.28 -5.51 3.26
C MET A 334 -28.68 -5.32 4.66
N VAL A 335 -27.62 -4.51 4.71
CA VAL A 335 -27.03 -3.99 5.94
C VAL A 335 -27.29 -2.51 6.00
N THR A 336 -28.07 -2.06 6.98
CA THR A 336 -28.37 -0.63 7.20
C THR A 336 -27.52 -0.13 8.34
N ALA A 337 -26.89 1.03 8.17
CA ALA A 337 -26.12 1.70 9.18
C ALA A 337 -26.70 3.10 9.43
N SER A 338 -26.84 3.46 10.70
CA SER A 338 -27.16 4.80 11.16
C SER A 338 -26.10 5.27 12.14
N VAL A 339 -25.50 6.43 11.87
CA VAL A 339 -24.41 7.00 12.64
C VAL A 339 -24.87 8.34 13.20
N SER A 340 -24.55 8.61 14.46
CA SER A 340 -24.84 9.88 15.11
C SER A 340 -23.72 10.32 16.03
N HIS A 341 -23.49 11.63 16.14
CA HIS A 341 -22.57 12.23 17.09
C HIS A 341 -23.33 12.94 18.22
N CYS A 342 -23.01 12.63 19.48
CA CYS A 342 -23.79 13.08 20.64
C CYS A 342 -23.72 14.60 20.89
N PHE A 343 -22.69 15.28 20.38
CA PHE A 343 -22.53 16.74 20.47
C PHE A 343 -22.76 17.50 19.16
N GLY A 344 -23.22 16.82 18.11
CA GLY A 344 -23.54 17.51 16.84
C GLY A 344 -22.33 17.88 15.96
N ALA A 345 -21.15 17.30 16.19
CA ALA A 345 -19.98 17.49 15.32
C ALA A 345 -20.13 16.67 14.02
N ASP A 346 -19.38 17.08 13.00
CA ASP A 346 -19.33 16.36 11.72
C ASP A 346 -18.72 14.97 11.90
N VAL A 347 -19.23 14.03 11.11
CA VAL A 347 -18.80 12.63 11.12
C VAL A 347 -18.38 12.23 9.71
N THR A 348 -17.33 11.42 9.63
CA THR A 348 -16.84 10.82 8.40
C THR A 348 -17.02 9.30 8.45
N VAL A 349 -17.65 8.77 7.41
CA VAL A 349 -17.83 7.33 7.13
C VAL A 349 -17.03 7.01 5.87
N TYR A 350 -16.26 5.92 5.88
CA TYR A 350 -15.24 5.67 4.84
C TYR A 350 -15.10 4.18 4.51
N PRO A 351 -16.18 3.50 4.11
CA PRO A 351 -16.12 2.11 3.68
C PRO A 351 -15.21 1.90 2.47
N TRP A 352 -14.47 0.81 2.50
CA TRP A 352 -13.56 0.32 1.47
C TRP A 352 -14.27 -0.74 0.60
N SER A 353 -13.95 -0.78 -0.70
CA SER A 353 -14.34 -1.84 -1.65
C SER A 353 -13.29 -2.93 -1.80
N GLY A 354 -13.62 -4.14 -1.37
CA GLY A 354 -12.75 -5.32 -1.54
C GLY A 354 -12.78 -5.93 -2.94
N PHE A 355 -13.64 -5.41 -3.82
CA PHE A 355 -13.71 -5.83 -5.21
C PHE A 355 -12.42 -5.48 -5.94
N ARG A 356 -11.87 -6.47 -6.64
CA ARG A 356 -10.65 -6.30 -7.42
C ARG A 356 -10.98 -6.07 -8.90
N SER A 357 -11.68 -7.00 -9.54
CA SER A 357 -12.12 -6.88 -10.94
C SER A 357 -13.62 -6.63 -10.99
N ALA A 358 -14.03 -5.36 -11.03
CA ALA A 358 -15.44 -5.00 -11.02
C ALA A 358 -15.73 -3.75 -11.86
N GLU A 359 -16.95 -3.70 -12.37
CA GLU A 359 -17.56 -2.50 -12.91
C GLU A 359 -18.00 -1.59 -11.75
N LEU A 360 -17.71 -0.29 -11.86
CA LEU A 360 -18.12 0.74 -10.92
C LEU A 360 -19.12 1.68 -11.59
N SER A 361 -20.38 1.60 -11.15
CA SER A 361 -21.48 2.45 -11.59
C SER A 361 -21.81 3.51 -10.54
N LEU A 362 -21.97 4.75 -10.98
CA LEU A 362 -22.49 5.87 -10.20
C LEU A 362 -23.87 6.25 -10.72
N HIS A 363 -24.84 6.28 -9.80
CA HIS A 363 -26.20 6.72 -10.04
C HIS A 363 -26.50 7.93 -9.16
N ILE A 364 -27.13 8.95 -9.74
CA ILE A 364 -27.59 10.16 -9.06
C ILE A 364 -29.06 10.35 -9.40
N ASP A 365 -29.91 10.48 -8.39
CA ASP A 365 -31.36 10.65 -8.55
C ASP A 365 -32.00 9.58 -9.46
N GLY A 366 -31.50 8.34 -9.34
CA GLY A 366 -31.96 7.18 -10.12
C GLY A 366 -31.43 7.11 -11.56
N GLN A 367 -30.64 8.09 -12.02
CA GLN A 367 -30.01 8.05 -13.35
C GLN A 367 -28.56 7.59 -13.25
N GLN A 368 -28.16 6.66 -14.13
CA GLN A 368 -26.75 6.26 -14.24
C GLN A 368 -25.94 7.38 -14.89
N VAL A 369 -25.07 8.01 -14.11
CA VAL A 369 -24.22 9.13 -14.54
C VAL A 369 -22.92 8.63 -15.13
N ARG A 370 -22.38 7.54 -14.58
CA ARG A 370 -21.12 6.94 -15.05
C ARG A 370 -21.13 5.44 -14.77
N SER A 371 -20.61 4.64 -15.70
CA SER A 371 -20.22 3.25 -15.44
C SER A 371 -18.99 2.90 -16.26
N ALA A 372 -18.02 2.26 -15.63
CA ALA A 372 -16.84 1.71 -16.30
C ALA A 372 -16.16 0.64 -15.42
N HIS A 373 -15.31 -0.18 -16.03
CA HIS A 373 -14.39 -1.05 -15.29
C HIS A 373 -13.51 -0.22 -14.35
N SER A 374 -13.34 -0.69 -13.11
CA SER A 374 -12.58 0.02 -12.10
C SER A 374 -11.08 0.02 -12.43
N ILE A 375 -10.55 1.20 -12.74
CA ILE A 375 -9.13 1.46 -12.99
C ILE A 375 -8.73 2.61 -12.07
N ARG A 376 -8.15 2.30 -10.92
CA ARG A 376 -7.74 3.29 -9.92
C ARG A 376 -6.68 4.21 -10.52
N GLY A 377 -6.88 5.52 -10.41
CA GLY A 377 -6.10 6.56 -11.09
C GLY A 377 -6.78 7.11 -12.35
N ILE A 378 -7.79 6.42 -12.89
CA ILE A 378 -8.64 6.89 -14.01
C ILE A 378 -10.10 7.01 -13.55
N TRP A 379 -10.66 5.91 -13.05
CA TRP A 379 -11.98 5.84 -12.44
C TRP A 379 -12.04 4.66 -11.45
N PRO A 380 -12.05 4.92 -10.15
CA PRO A 380 -12.02 6.23 -9.50
C PRO A 380 -10.62 6.91 -9.55
N PRO A 381 -10.52 8.24 -9.32
CA PRO A 381 -9.23 8.91 -9.15
C PRO A 381 -8.46 8.34 -7.96
N ASP A 382 -7.13 8.42 -7.97
CA ASP A 382 -6.28 7.93 -6.88
C ASP A 382 -5.14 8.93 -6.63
N VAL A 383 -5.41 9.96 -5.81
CA VAL A 383 -4.45 11.02 -5.44
C VAL A 383 -4.02 10.88 -3.98
N THR A 384 -3.45 9.72 -3.64
CA THR A 384 -3.03 9.36 -2.26
C THR A 384 -2.34 10.53 -1.51
N ASP A 385 -2.78 10.79 -0.28
CA ASP A 385 -2.40 11.89 0.63
C ASP A 385 -2.87 13.30 0.22
N PHE A 386 -3.53 13.41 -0.93
CA PHE A 386 -4.03 14.66 -1.49
C PHE A 386 -5.45 14.49 -2.04
N GLU A 387 -6.21 13.55 -1.46
CA GLU A 387 -7.59 13.22 -1.79
C GLU A 387 -8.49 14.46 -1.96
N SER A 388 -8.40 15.43 -1.05
CA SER A 388 -9.18 16.68 -1.12
C SER A 388 -8.95 17.52 -2.38
N ALA A 389 -7.83 17.32 -3.09
CA ALA A 389 -7.58 18.01 -4.35
C ALA A 389 -8.51 17.54 -5.49
N ALA A 390 -9.10 16.35 -5.36
CA ALA A 390 -10.05 15.81 -6.32
C ALA A 390 -11.51 16.24 -6.04
N ASP A 391 -11.78 16.97 -4.94
CA ASP A 391 -13.15 17.30 -4.51
C ASP A 391 -13.96 18.03 -5.58
N GLU A 392 -13.35 18.98 -6.31
CA GLU A 392 -14.05 19.79 -7.32
C GLU A 392 -14.67 18.94 -8.44
N ASP A 393 -13.97 17.88 -8.85
CA ASP A 393 -14.37 17.02 -9.97
C ASP A 393 -15.02 15.70 -9.52
N PHE A 394 -14.81 15.28 -8.27
CA PHE A 394 -15.15 13.93 -7.80
C PHE A 394 -15.89 13.88 -6.45
N ALA A 395 -16.29 15.03 -5.89
CA ALA A 395 -17.25 15.09 -4.79
C ALA A 395 -18.68 15.34 -5.28
N TYR A 396 -19.62 14.62 -4.70
CA TYR A 396 -21.03 14.63 -5.05
C TYR A 396 -21.90 14.89 -3.82
N ARG A 397 -23.15 15.33 -4.03
CA ARG A 397 -24.13 15.34 -2.95
C ARG A 397 -24.50 13.90 -2.59
N ALA A 398 -24.55 13.61 -1.29
CA ALA A 398 -24.85 12.27 -0.78
C ALA A 398 -26.31 11.83 -1.03
N ASP A 399 -27.25 12.75 -0.86
CA ASP A 399 -28.68 12.46 -0.95
C ASP A 399 -29.05 11.98 -2.37
N GLY A 400 -29.70 10.82 -2.47
CA GLY A 400 -30.08 10.21 -3.75
C GLY A 400 -28.92 9.55 -4.53
N LEU A 401 -27.70 9.53 -3.97
CA LEU A 401 -26.53 8.91 -4.60
C LEU A 401 -26.46 7.42 -4.31
N ARG A 402 -26.17 6.66 -5.36
CA ARG A 402 -25.95 5.21 -5.29
C ARG A 402 -24.71 4.81 -6.07
N LEU A 403 -23.94 3.91 -5.48
CA LEU A 403 -22.74 3.32 -6.07
C LEU A 403 -22.92 1.82 -6.16
N GLN A 404 -22.56 1.24 -7.29
CA GLN A 404 -22.65 -0.20 -7.50
C GLN A 404 -21.31 -0.72 -7.97
N TRP A 405 -20.79 -1.71 -7.24
CA TRP A 405 -19.66 -2.52 -7.65
C TRP A 405 -20.17 -3.88 -8.09
N PHE A 406 -19.80 -4.32 -9.29
CA PHE A 406 -20.26 -5.59 -9.85
C PHE A 406 -19.11 -6.37 -10.50
N ASP A 407 -18.79 -7.54 -9.94
CA ASP A 407 -17.91 -8.52 -10.58
C ASP A 407 -18.77 -9.39 -11.51
N ARG A 408 -18.75 -9.05 -12.80
CA ARG A 408 -19.48 -9.75 -13.87
C ARG A 408 -19.15 -11.25 -13.94
N ARG A 409 -17.96 -11.67 -13.51
CA ARG A 409 -17.56 -13.09 -13.59
C ARG A 409 -18.18 -13.91 -12.48
N THR A 410 -18.09 -13.43 -11.25
CA THR A 410 -18.68 -14.16 -10.11
C THR A 410 -20.18 -13.92 -9.98
N GLY A 411 -20.70 -12.91 -10.70
CA GLY A 411 -22.07 -12.42 -10.56
C GLY A 411 -22.32 -11.78 -9.19
N ILE A 412 -21.26 -11.41 -8.46
CA ILE A 412 -21.38 -10.84 -7.12
C ILE A 412 -21.32 -9.34 -7.28
N GLY A 413 -22.23 -8.63 -6.61
CA GLY A 413 -22.14 -7.18 -6.51
C GLY A 413 -22.49 -6.67 -5.14
N LEU A 414 -22.19 -5.38 -4.97
CA LEU A 414 -22.47 -4.62 -3.77
C LEU A 414 -22.95 -3.24 -4.20
N GLU A 415 -24.16 -2.89 -3.79
CA GLU A 415 -24.69 -1.54 -3.92
C GLU A 415 -24.53 -0.81 -2.58
N PHE A 416 -24.08 0.43 -2.64
CA PHE A 416 -24.06 1.39 -1.56
C PHE A 416 -25.04 2.51 -1.89
N GLU A 417 -25.90 2.87 -0.94
CA GLU A 417 -26.83 4.00 -1.07
C GLU A 417 -26.77 4.85 0.18
N ALA A 418 -26.59 6.17 0.00
CA ALA A 418 -26.65 7.13 1.09
C ALA A 418 -28.09 7.59 1.32
N GLY A 419 -28.49 7.62 2.60
CA GLY A 419 -29.83 7.96 3.05
C GLY A 419 -29.94 9.31 3.75
N SER A 420 -28.84 10.08 3.80
CA SER A 420 -28.77 11.38 4.47
C SER A 420 -27.98 12.40 3.65
N PRO A 421 -28.24 13.72 3.82
CA PRO A 421 -27.42 14.76 3.21
C PRO A 421 -25.96 14.73 3.66
N GLY A 422 -25.05 15.11 2.76
CA GLY A 422 -23.60 15.12 2.99
C GLY A 422 -22.83 15.31 1.68
N SER A 423 -21.51 15.26 1.77
CA SER A 423 -20.62 15.16 0.60
C SER A 423 -20.10 13.72 0.49
N ILE A 424 -20.16 13.14 -0.70
CA ILE A 424 -19.59 11.82 -1.01
C ILE A 424 -18.46 11.98 -2.01
N ARG A 425 -17.29 11.45 -1.66
CA ARG A 425 -16.16 11.32 -2.57
C ARG A 425 -15.91 9.86 -2.92
N ILE A 426 -15.59 9.62 -4.19
CA ILE A 426 -15.27 8.30 -4.73
C ILE A 426 -13.81 8.32 -5.15
N GLU A 427 -12.96 7.58 -4.45
CA GLU A 427 -11.51 7.65 -4.62
C GLU A 427 -10.80 6.35 -4.26
N GLY A 428 -9.68 6.09 -4.92
CA GLY A 428 -8.79 4.97 -4.64
C GLY A 428 -9.55 3.65 -4.41
N PRO A 429 -9.44 3.03 -3.23
CA PRO A 429 -10.17 1.81 -2.89
C PRO A 429 -11.55 2.04 -2.23
N HIS A 430 -11.97 3.28 -1.99
CA HIS A 430 -13.21 3.54 -1.23
C HIS A 430 -14.46 3.15 -2.02
N LEU A 431 -15.43 2.59 -1.31
CA LEU A 431 -16.81 2.50 -1.81
C LEU A 431 -17.41 3.88 -1.84
N ALA A 432 -17.36 4.60 -0.71
CA ALA A 432 -17.81 5.97 -0.57
C ALA A 432 -17.12 6.58 0.65
N ARG A 433 -16.57 7.78 0.52
CA ARG A 433 -16.20 8.60 1.67
C ARG A 433 -17.28 9.65 1.89
N ILE A 434 -18.09 9.48 2.92
CA ILE A 434 -19.14 10.42 3.30
C ILE A 434 -18.60 11.32 4.40
N ALA A 435 -18.59 12.63 4.17
CA ALA A 435 -18.28 13.62 5.20
C ALA A 435 -19.42 14.64 5.29
N GLY A 436 -19.80 15.01 6.52
CA GLY A 436 -20.81 16.03 6.74
C GLY A 436 -21.51 15.88 8.08
N ALA A 437 -22.79 16.24 8.09
CA ALA A 437 -23.63 16.44 9.28
C ALA A 437 -23.48 15.37 10.36
N SER A 438 -23.86 15.73 11.59
CA SER A 438 -23.74 14.87 12.77
C SER A 438 -24.56 13.59 12.78
N VAL A 439 -25.37 13.35 11.74
CA VAL A 439 -26.18 12.15 11.56
C VAL A 439 -26.08 11.70 10.11
N HIS A 440 -25.67 10.44 9.93
CA HIS A 440 -25.64 9.79 8.62
C HIS A 440 -26.44 8.50 8.62
N SER A 441 -27.11 8.20 7.52
CA SER A 441 -27.67 6.88 7.26
C SER A 441 -27.19 6.39 5.90
N TYR A 442 -26.87 5.11 5.82
CA TYR A 442 -26.44 4.47 4.58
C TYR A 442 -26.77 2.98 4.64
N LYS A 443 -26.84 2.35 3.47
CA LYS A 443 -27.08 0.91 3.37
C LYS A 443 -26.16 0.27 2.35
N PHE A 444 -25.88 -1.00 2.61
CA PHE A 444 -25.19 -1.90 1.71
C PHE A 444 -26.14 -3.02 1.29
N ILE A 445 -26.29 -3.21 -0.01
CA ILE A 445 -27.16 -4.23 -0.58
C ILE A 445 -26.25 -5.15 -1.40
N PRO A 446 -25.72 -6.22 -0.79
CA PRO A 446 -25.00 -7.22 -1.55
C PRO A 446 -25.99 -8.07 -2.35
N PHE A 447 -25.61 -8.45 -3.56
CA PHE A 447 -26.46 -9.22 -4.45
C PHE A 447 -25.65 -10.25 -5.24
N VAL A 448 -26.36 -11.27 -5.71
CA VAL A 448 -25.85 -12.25 -6.65
C VAL A 448 -26.78 -12.24 -7.87
N GLU A 449 -26.26 -11.87 -9.03
CA GLU A 449 -26.95 -12.08 -10.31
C GLU A 449 -26.74 -13.53 -10.77
N ALA A 450 -27.77 -14.11 -11.39
CA ALA A 450 -27.77 -15.51 -11.80
C ALA A 450 -26.57 -15.84 -12.70
N GLU A 451 -25.99 -17.02 -12.48
CA GLU A 451 -24.72 -17.47 -13.03
C GLU A 451 -24.50 -17.11 -14.50
N LEU A 452 -23.56 -16.20 -14.75
CA LEU A 452 -22.79 -16.25 -16.00
C LEU A 452 -21.91 -17.48 -15.87
N SER A 453 -22.25 -18.53 -16.62
CA SER A 453 -21.47 -19.77 -16.65
C SER A 453 -20.01 -19.41 -16.92
N PRO A 454 -19.07 -19.72 -15.99
CA PRO A 454 -17.65 -19.58 -16.30
C PRO A 454 -17.43 -20.42 -17.55
N ARG A 455 -16.91 -19.83 -18.62
CA ARG A 455 -16.27 -20.68 -19.63
C ARG A 455 -15.12 -21.37 -18.91
N ASP A 456 -15.23 -22.68 -18.74
CA ASP A 456 -14.08 -23.54 -18.64
C ASP A 456 -13.30 -23.34 -19.94
N LEU A 457 -12.30 -22.46 -19.90
CA LEU A 457 -11.35 -22.33 -20.99
C LEU A 457 -10.73 -23.70 -21.14
N THR A 458 -11.10 -24.38 -22.21
CA THR A 458 -10.54 -25.68 -22.55
C THR A 458 -9.10 -25.41 -22.93
N VAL A 459 -8.20 -25.52 -21.95
CA VAL A 459 -6.76 -25.40 -22.15
C VAL A 459 -6.38 -26.57 -23.04
N VAL A 460 -6.18 -26.31 -24.33
CA VAL A 460 -5.63 -27.32 -25.23
C VAL A 460 -4.19 -27.58 -24.75
N PRO A 461 -3.85 -28.82 -24.34
CA PRO A 461 -2.48 -29.16 -24.04
C PRO A 461 -1.67 -28.98 -25.31
N LYS A 462 -0.63 -28.15 -25.27
CA LYS A 462 0.32 -28.03 -26.37
C LYS A 462 1.45 -29.03 -26.15
N SER A 463 1.99 -29.56 -27.23
CA SER A 463 3.23 -30.33 -27.20
C SER A 463 4.35 -29.45 -26.63
N ILE A 464 5.10 -30.01 -25.69
CA ILE A 464 6.23 -29.34 -25.05
C ILE A 464 7.45 -29.44 -25.95
N ALA A 465 8.26 -28.38 -26.02
CA ALA A 465 9.49 -28.40 -26.80
C ALA A 465 10.43 -29.52 -26.32
N SER A 466 10.94 -30.30 -27.27
CA SER A 466 12.00 -31.26 -26.99
C SER A 466 13.35 -30.56 -27.05
N GLY A 467 13.96 -30.29 -25.89
CA GLY A 467 15.22 -29.58 -25.82
C GLY A 467 15.82 -29.57 -24.42
N ASN A 468 17.15 -29.50 -24.33
CA ASN A 468 17.85 -29.34 -23.06
C ASN A 468 18.20 -27.87 -22.83
N TRP A 469 18.22 -27.46 -21.56
CA TRP A 469 18.73 -26.17 -21.15
C TRP A 469 20.27 -26.14 -21.30
N GLU A 470 20.77 -25.26 -22.17
CA GLU A 470 22.21 -25.08 -22.39
C GLU A 470 22.71 -23.79 -21.73
N ARG A 471 23.93 -23.80 -21.18
CA ARG A 471 24.55 -22.57 -20.67
C ARG A 471 24.84 -21.59 -21.80
N ALA A 472 24.39 -20.35 -21.65
CA ALA A 472 24.59 -19.29 -22.63
C ALA A 472 24.79 -17.94 -21.93
N ARG A 473 25.56 -17.06 -22.57
CA ARG A 473 25.68 -15.65 -22.14
C ARG A 473 24.72 -14.79 -22.94
N VAL A 474 23.67 -14.26 -22.29
CA VAL A 474 22.62 -13.44 -22.92
C VAL A 474 22.51 -12.13 -22.14
N SER A 475 22.54 -11.00 -22.85
CA SER A 475 22.54 -9.66 -22.25
C SER A 475 23.64 -9.46 -21.18
N GLY A 476 24.80 -10.10 -21.35
CA GLY A 476 25.93 -10.02 -20.41
C GLY A 476 25.82 -10.92 -19.17
N LEU A 477 24.69 -11.59 -18.97
CA LEU A 477 24.36 -12.43 -17.81
C LEU A 477 24.55 -13.92 -18.12
N ASP A 478 24.82 -14.70 -17.08
CA ASP A 478 24.84 -16.16 -17.15
C ASP A 478 23.41 -16.69 -17.19
N ASN A 479 23.05 -17.34 -18.29
CA ASN A 479 21.72 -17.86 -18.55
C ASN A 479 21.78 -19.36 -18.86
N LEU A 480 20.65 -20.00 -18.61
CA LEU A 480 20.23 -21.23 -19.27
C LEU A 480 19.38 -20.82 -20.47
N ARG A 481 19.63 -21.41 -21.64
CA ARG A 481 18.89 -21.14 -22.87
C ARG A 481 18.37 -22.43 -23.49
N MET A 482 17.10 -22.41 -23.87
CA MET A 482 16.51 -23.38 -24.77
C MET A 482 16.28 -22.71 -26.12
N GLN A 483 16.62 -23.38 -27.22
CA GLN A 483 16.56 -22.81 -28.56
C GLN A 483 16.17 -23.85 -29.60
N ASP A 484 15.25 -23.49 -30.48
CA ASP A 484 15.08 -24.13 -31.78
C ASP A 484 15.86 -23.35 -32.84
N LYS A 485 16.94 -23.95 -33.33
CA LYS A 485 17.82 -23.34 -34.34
C LYS A 485 17.14 -23.23 -35.70
N SER A 486 16.15 -24.07 -36.00
CA SER A 486 15.48 -24.07 -37.31
C SER A 486 14.54 -22.88 -37.48
N SER A 487 13.85 -22.48 -36.41
CA SER A 487 12.94 -21.34 -36.39
C SER A 487 13.55 -20.04 -35.86
N ASP A 488 14.80 -20.02 -35.38
CA ASP A 488 15.39 -18.91 -34.61
C ASP A 488 14.52 -18.45 -33.42
N SER A 489 13.90 -19.43 -32.76
CA SER A 489 13.10 -19.22 -31.55
C SER A 489 13.88 -19.67 -30.32
N SER A 490 13.79 -18.92 -29.23
CA SER A 490 14.54 -19.25 -28.01
C SER A 490 13.95 -18.62 -26.76
N VAL A 491 14.25 -19.24 -25.62
CA VAL A 491 13.97 -18.72 -24.28
C VAL A 491 15.27 -18.74 -23.48
N ALA A 492 15.56 -17.65 -22.78
CA ALA A 492 16.72 -17.53 -21.89
C ALA A 492 16.29 -17.13 -20.48
N VAL A 493 16.78 -17.88 -19.50
CA VAL A 493 16.50 -17.69 -18.08
C VAL A 493 17.83 -17.59 -17.33
N SER A 494 17.94 -16.61 -16.45
CA SER A 494 19.01 -16.57 -15.47
C SER A 494 18.44 -17.00 -14.11
N PRO A 495 18.87 -18.15 -13.56
CA PRO A 495 18.29 -18.73 -12.35
C PRO A 495 18.25 -17.79 -11.14
N SER A 496 19.14 -16.79 -11.07
CA SER A 496 19.26 -15.87 -9.94
C SER A 496 18.44 -14.58 -10.08
N ILE A 497 17.80 -14.33 -11.23
CA ILE A 497 17.06 -13.07 -11.47
C ILE A 497 15.75 -13.25 -12.25
N GLY A 498 15.55 -14.37 -12.97
CA GLY A 498 14.36 -14.61 -13.78
C GLY A 498 14.62 -14.77 -15.29
N MET A 499 13.53 -14.78 -16.06
CA MET A 499 13.56 -14.89 -17.52
C MET A 499 14.06 -13.58 -18.13
N THR A 500 15.15 -13.65 -18.91
CA THR A 500 15.78 -12.48 -19.51
C THR A 500 15.33 -12.26 -20.95
N ARG A 501 14.89 -13.32 -21.66
CA ARG A 501 14.50 -13.20 -23.06
C ARG A 501 13.58 -14.33 -23.52
N TRP A 502 12.62 -13.97 -24.36
CA TRP A 502 11.87 -14.87 -25.24
C TRP A 502 11.86 -14.29 -26.66
N ARG A 503 12.36 -15.06 -27.61
CA ARG A 503 12.36 -14.78 -29.04
C ARG A 503 11.53 -15.82 -29.78
N TYR A 504 10.77 -15.34 -30.75
CA TYR A 504 10.04 -16.17 -31.69
C TYR A 504 10.35 -15.69 -33.11
N ARG A 505 10.82 -16.60 -33.97
CA ARG A 505 11.21 -16.27 -35.36
C ARG A 505 12.14 -15.07 -35.48
N GLY A 506 13.13 -15.00 -34.59
CA GLY A 506 14.12 -13.92 -34.51
C GLY A 506 13.63 -12.58 -33.95
N ARG A 507 12.32 -12.42 -33.67
CA ARG A 507 11.74 -11.22 -33.06
C ARG A 507 11.62 -11.39 -31.55
N ASN A 508 11.84 -10.31 -30.80
CA ASN A 508 11.68 -10.34 -29.35
C ASN A 508 10.18 -10.31 -29.01
N VAL A 509 9.73 -11.31 -28.27
CA VAL A 509 8.43 -11.29 -27.59
C VAL A 509 8.59 -10.58 -26.25
N LEU A 510 9.58 -11.04 -25.47
CA LEU A 510 10.01 -10.43 -24.20
C LEU A 510 11.52 -10.29 -24.19
N ALA A 511 12.04 -9.19 -23.66
CA ALA A 511 13.48 -8.99 -23.51
C ALA A 511 13.79 -8.03 -22.36
N SER A 512 14.73 -8.39 -21.50
CA SER A 512 15.33 -7.45 -20.57
C SER A 512 16.25 -6.50 -21.32
N GLN A 513 16.00 -5.19 -21.18
CA GLN A 513 16.76 -4.12 -21.86
C GLN A 513 17.83 -3.51 -20.92
N GLY A 514 18.49 -4.32 -20.10
CA GLY A 514 19.40 -3.83 -19.04
C GLY A 514 18.70 -3.62 -17.69
N LYS A 515 19.24 -2.73 -16.86
CA LYS A 515 18.71 -2.38 -15.53
C LYS A 515 17.58 -1.37 -15.64
N HIS A 516 16.40 -1.73 -15.17
CA HIS A 516 15.19 -0.91 -15.24
C HIS A 516 14.65 -0.49 -13.88
N THR A 517 13.84 0.56 -13.89
CA THR A 517 13.04 0.98 -12.74
C THR A 517 11.57 0.97 -13.11
N VAL A 518 10.72 0.43 -12.24
CA VAL A 518 9.25 0.50 -12.33
C VAL A 518 8.71 0.62 -10.92
N GLY A 519 7.96 1.69 -10.66
CA GLY A 519 7.60 2.14 -9.33
C GLY A 519 8.81 2.11 -8.37
N PRO A 520 8.72 1.44 -7.21
CA PRO A 520 9.80 1.34 -6.23
C PRO A 520 10.89 0.31 -6.59
N LEU A 521 10.69 -0.52 -7.61
CA LEU A 521 11.64 -1.54 -8.01
C LEU A 521 12.73 -0.93 -8.88
N THR A 522 13.99 -1.08 -8.47
CA THR A 522 15.17 -0.55 -9.19
C THR A 522 16.09 -1.67 -9.64
N ASP A 523 16.89 -1.43 -10.68
CA ASP A 523 17.87 -2.36 -11.23
C ASP A 523 17.30 -3.72 -11.69
N ILE A 524 16.04 -3.76 -12.14
CA ILE A 524 15.43 -4.99 -12.67
C ILE A 524 16.13 -5.40 -13.96
N ALA A 525 16.66 -6.63 -14.01
CA ALA A 525 17.43 -7.17 -15.13
C ALA A 525 16.75 -8.34 -15.87
N SER A 526 15.52 -8.68 -15.49
CA SER A 526 14.68 -9.72 -16.09
C SER A 526 13.39 -9.11 -16.65
N ALA A 527 12.79 -9.79 -17.64
CA ALA A 527 11.47 -9.43 -18.15
C ALA A 527 10.35 -10.12 -17.35
N LEU A 528 10.66 -11.27 -16.73
CA LEU A 528 9.76 -12.00 -15.87
C LEU A 528 10.52 -12.64 -14.71
N TRP A 529 9.94 -12.63 -13.51
CA TRP A 529 10.51 -13.25 -12.32
C TRP A 529 9.41 -13.73 -11.38
N VAL A 530 9.81 -14.44 -10.33
CA VAL A 530 8.90 -15.02 -9.33
C VAL A 530 9.26 -14.56 -7.92
N ALA A 531 8.26 -14.45 -7.06
CA ALA A 531 8.44 -14.20 -5.63
C ALA A 531 7.27 -14.76 -4.82
N GLU A 532 7.51 -15.08 -3.55
CA GLU A 532 6.45 -15.26 -2.56
C GLU A 532 6.04 -13.91 -1.98
N GLN A 533 4.75 -13.69 -1.68
CA GLN A 533 4.24 -12.49 -1.03
C GLN A 533 3.37 -12.79 0.19
N HIS A 534 3.13 -11.77 0.99
CA HIS A 534 2.11 -11.77 2.04
C HIS A 534 0.69 -11.84 1.48
N ASP A 535 -0.28 -12.03 2.37
CA ASP A 535 -1.70 -12.06 2.05
C ASP A 535 -2.13 -10.77 1.33
N ARG A 536 -2.52 -10.88 0.06
CA ARG A 536 -3.01 -9.75 -0.75
C ARG A 536 -4.28 -9.10 -0.19
N THR A 537 -4.96 -9.77 0.74
CA THR A 537 -6.21 -9.28 1.37
C THR A 537 -5.96 -8.45 2.62
N ASP A 538 -4.71 -8.38 3.10
CA ASP A 538 -4.32 -7.47 4.16
C ASP A 538 -4.47 -6.02 3.65
N PRO A 539 -5.37 -5.21 4.22
CA PRO A 539 -5.58 -3.85 3.77
C PRO A 539 -4.38 -2.94 4.03
N ASP A 540 -3.53 -3.29 5.00
CA ASP A 540 -2.33 -2.53 5.33
C ASP A 540 -1.21 -2.83 4.32
N GLN A 541 -0.94 -4.09 4.00
CA GLN A 541 0.16 -4.45 3.08
C GLN A 541 -0.24 -4.52 1.60
N GLY A 542 -1.37 -5.16 1.29
CA GLY A 542 -1.84 -5.40 -0.08
C GLY A 542 -0.84 -6.21 -0.94
N VAL A 543 -0.85 -5.98 -2.26
CA VAL A 543 0.07 -6.65 -3.20
C VAL A 543 1.42 -5.95 -3.25
N GLU A 544 2.45 -6.63 -2.75
CA GLU A 544 3.78 -6.05 -2.62
C GLU A 544 4.44 -5.69 -3.96
N TRP A 545 5.48 -4.87 -3.88
CA TRP A 545 6.49 -4.79 -4.94
C TRP A 545 7.69 -5.65 -4.54
N ALA A 546 7.85 -6.79 -5.22
CA ALA A 546 8.93 -7.74 -4.94
C ALA A 546 9.86 -7.93 -6.15
N GLN A 547 11.15 -8.06 -5.85
CA GLN A 547 12.14 -8.60 -6.80
C GLN A 547 12.12 -10.13 -6.77
N HIS A 548 12.92 -10.76 -7.64
CA HIS A 548 13.07 -12.21 -7.61
C HIS A 548 13.52 -12.70 -6.24
N ASP A 549 12.80 -13.69 -5.72
CA ASP A 549 13.15 -14.31 -4.45
C ASP A 549 14.21 -15.40 -4.66
N SER A 550 15.35 -15.26 -3.99
CA SER A 550 16.50 -16.15 -4.15
C SER A 550 16.23 -17.57 -3.69
N ASP A 551 15.19 -17.76 -2.88
CA ASP A 551 14.82 -19.07 -2.35
C ASP A 551 14.15 -19.95 -3.42
N PHE A 552 13.65 -19.36 -4.52
CA PHE A 552 13.01 -20.10 -5.60
C PHE A 552 14.03 -20.62 -6.61
N ALA A 553 14.36 -21.91 -6.50
CA ALA A 553 15.26 -22.56 -7.45
C ALA A 553 14.61 -22.73 -8.85
N PHE A 554 15.37 -22.45 -9.90
CA PHE A 554 14.93 -22.69 -11.27
C PHE A 554 15.11 -24.16 -11.68
N GLY A 555 14.02 -24.82 -12.04
CA GLY A 555 13.98 -26.21 -12.48
C GLY A 555 12.61 -26.84 -12.33
N GLU A 556 12.37 -27.95 -13.03
CA GLU A 556 11.10 -28.67 -12.93
C GLU A 556 10.95 -29.36 -11.57
N ARG A 557 9.75 -29.27 -10.97
CA ARG A 557 9.35 -29.98 -9.73
C ARG A 557 10.23 -29.68 -8.50
N LEU A 558 10.88 -28.51 -8.47
CA LEU A 558 11.59 -28.01 -7.29
C LEU A 558 10.62 -27.27 -6.36
N ILE A 559 10.79 -27.40 -5.05
CA ILE A 559 9.93 -26.79 -4.03
C ILE A 559 10.78 -26.23 -2.88
N PRO A 560 10.75 -24.92 -2.60
CA PRO A 560 10.20 -23.87 -3.46
C PRO A 560 10.97 -23.80 -4.79
N GLY A 561 10.27 -23.54 -5.89
CA GLY A 561 10.90 -23.52 -7.20
C GLY A 561 9.99 -23.06 -8.32
N TRP A 562 10.58 -22.84 -9.50
CA TRP A 562 9.85 -22.38 -10.66
C TRP A 562 10.48 -22.87 -11.97
N SER A 563 9.68 -22.95 -13.02
CA SER A 563 10.12 -23.39 -14.34
C SER A 563 9.45 -22.61 -15.47
N VAL A 564 10.06 -22.66 -16.65
CA VAL A 564 9.51 -22.15 -17.90
C VAL A 564 9.41 -23.31 -18.88
N ILE A 565 8.20 -23.60 -19.35
CA ILE A 565 7.88 -24.74 -20.19
C ILE A 565 7.43 -24.21 -21.56
N PRO A 566 8.33 -24.10 -22.55
CA PRO A 566 7.96 -23.67 -23.89
C PRO A 566 7.18 -24.76 -24.64
N SER A 567 6.19 -24.35 -25.44
CA SER A 567 5.61 -25.21 -26.47
C SER A 567 6.63 -25.51 -27.57
N ASP A 568 6.41 -26.60 -28.30
CA ASP A 568 7.24 -27.04 -29.42
C ASP A 568 7.44 -25.97 -30.52
N ASP A 569 6.41 -25.18 -30.78
CA ASP A 569 6.40 -24.05 -31.70
C ASP A 569 6.95 -22.74 -31.10
N PHE A 570 7.29 -22.72 -29.81
CA PHE A 570 7.68 -21.52 -29.05
C PHE A 570 6.65 -20.37 -29.09
N MET A 571 5.40 -20.62 -29.50
CA MET A 571 4.31 -19.64 -29.52
C MET A 571 3.70 -19.43 -28.13
N SER A 572 3.99 -20.31 -27.19
CA SER A 572 3.51 -20.19 -25.81
C SER A 572 4.52 -20.69 -24.80
N LEU A 573 4.51 -20.06 -23.63
CA LEU A 573 5.28 -20.47 -22.45
C LEU A 573 4.31 -20.70 -21.30
N ASP A 574 4.43 -21.85 -20.65
CA ASP A 574 3.82 -22.07 -19.35
C ASP A 574 4.86 -21.75 -18.26
N ILE A 575 4.47 -20.90 -17.32
CA ILE A 575 5.27 -20.53 -16.15
C ILE A 575 4.68 -21.25 -14.96
N GLU A 576 5.46 -22.14 -14.36
CA GLU A 576 5.03 -22.94 -13.21
C GLU A 576 5.83 -22.52 -11.97
N VAL A 577 5.13 -22.27 -10.88
CA VAL A 577 5.70 -21.88 -9.59
C VAL A 577 5.16 -22.80 -8.50
N HIS A 578 6.05 -23.33 -7.69
CA HIS A 578 5.74 -24.20 -6.58
C HIS A 578 6.15 -23.56 -5.26
N GLY A 579 5.21 -23.52 -4.33
CA GLY A 579 5.40 -23.04 -2.97
C GLY A 579 5.03 -24.12 -1.96
N ARG A 580 5.54 -23.95 -0.74
CA ARG A 580 5.18 -24.78 0.40
C ARG A 580 4.47 -23.92 1.44
N ASN A 581 3.39 -24.47 2.01
CA ASN A 581 2.75 -23.82 3.14
C ASN A 581 3.36 -24.32 4.46
N GLU A 582 4.33 -23.57 5.00
CA GLU A 582 4.95 -23.89 6.30
C GLU A 582 4.38 -23.07 7.46
N SER A 583 3.44 -22.14 7.19
CA SER A 583 2.97 -21.18 8.19
C SER A 583 1.45 -21.15 8.31
N SER A 584 0.93 -20.75 9.46
CA SER A 584 -0.51 -20.46 9.63
C SER A 584 -0.94 -19.17 8.90
N ILE A 585 0.02 -18.39 8.40
CA ILE A 585 -0.21 -17.13 7.73
C ILE A 585 -0.39 -17.40 6.24
N ALA A 586 -1.41 -16.79 5.68
CA ALA A 586 -1.67 -16.81 4.26
C ALA A 586 -0.53 -16.19 3.43
N ARG A 587 -0.23 -16.83 2.30
CA ARG A 587 0.84 -16.45 1.38
C ARG A 587 0.38 -16.53 -0.07
N GLU A 588 1.06 -15.81 -0.93
CA GLU A 588 0.79 -15.74 -2.37
C GLU A 588 2.03 -16.14 -3.16
N LEU A 589 1.84 -16.91 -4.23
CA LEU A 589 2.85 -17.09 -5.26
C LEU A 589 2.62 -16.07 -6.37
N ALA A 590 3.63 -15.27 -6.65
CA ALA A 590 3.56 -14.22 -7.63
C ALA A 590 4.52 -14.47 -8.80
N VAL A 591 4.00 -14.32 -10.02
CA VAL A 591 4.81 -14.17 -11.23
C VAL A 591 4.69 -12.71 -11.66
N TYR A 592 5.83 -12.05 -11.82
CA TYR A 592 5.92 -10.68 -12.29
C TYR A 592 6.28 -10.67 -13.77
N LEU A 593 5.58 -9.87 -14.57
CA LEU A 593 5.91 -9.64 -15.97
C LEU A 593 6.01 -8.13 -16.24
N LEU A 594 7.16 -7.69 -16.72
CA LEU A 594 7.33 -6.33 -17.21
C LEU A 594 6.95 -6.26 -18.70
N SER A 595 5.97 -5.41 -19.01
CA SER A 595 5.51 -5.17 -20.37
C SER A 595 6.65 -4.69 -21.30
N PRO A 596 6.73 -5.16 -22.55
CA PRO A 596 7.66 -4.61 -23.53
C PRO A 596 7.32 -3.15 -23.88
N TRP A 597 8.37 -2.33 -24.01
CA TRP A 597 8.33 -0.85 -24.16
C TRP A 597 7.83 -0.35 -25.51
N SER A 598 7.52 -1.26 -26.44
CA SER A 598 7.07 -0.89 -27.78
C SER A 598 5.61 -0.44 -27.84
N SER A 599 4.89 -0.52 -26.72
CA SER A 599 3.50 -0.12 -26.63
C SER A 599 3.35 1.09 -25.70
N ASN A 600 2.24 1.80 -25.88
CA ASN A 600 1.74 2.85 -24.99
C ASN A 600 0.39 2.46 -24.37
N HIS A 601 -0.06 1.25 -24.66
CA HIS A 601 -1.35 0.70 -24.25
C HIS A 601 -1.25 -0.78 -23.87
N VAL A 602 -2.19 -1.22 -23.06
CA VAL A 602 -2.46 -2.62 -22.77
C VAL A 602 -3.95 -2.87 -22.99
N GLU A 603 -4.31 -4.08 -23.35
CA GLU A 603 -5.71 -4.46 -23.41
C GLU A 603 -6.04 -5.38 -22.25
N VAL A 604 -7.06 -4.99 -21.49
CA VAL A 604 -7.51 -5.70 -20.30
C VAL A 604 -8.83 -6.38 -20.56
N MET A 605 -8.96 -7.63 -20.12
CA MET A 605 -10.24 -8.32 -20.24
C MET A 605 -11.16 -7.90 -19.10
N VAL A 606 -12.25 -7.21 -19.44
CA VAL A 606 -13.24 -6.67 -18.47
C VAL A 606 -14.45 -7.60 -18.29
N ALA A 607 -14.73 -8.42 -19.31
CA ALA A 607 -15.69 -9.51 -19.27
C ALA A 607 -15.27 -10.58 -20.30
N ASP A 608 -15.94 -11.74 -20.32
CA ASP A 608 -15.61 -12.84 -21.23
C ASP A 608 -15.64 -12.39 -22.70
N ASN A 609 -14.46 -12.38 -23.35
CA ASN A 609 -14.21 -11.88 -24.71
C ASN A 609 -14.42 -10.36 -24.90
N GLU A 610 -14.59 -9.59 -23.84
CA GLU A 610 -14.67 -8.13 -23.87
C GLU A 610 -13.30 -7.56 -23.45
N TRP A 611 -12.62 -6.94 -24.40
CA TRP A 611 -11.31 -6.33 -24.21
C TRP A 611 -11.42 -4.81 -24.22
N LEU A 612 -10.91 -4.19 -23.17
CA LEU A 612 -10.80 -2.74 -23.04
C LEU A 612 -9.36 -2.32 -23.31
N LEU A 613 -9.17 -1.41 -24.28
CA LEU A 613 -7.88 -0.76 -24.52
C LEU A 613 -7.65 0.32 -23.46
N VAL A 614 -6.51 0.26 -22.78
CA VAL A 614 -6.12 1.22 -21.73
C VAL A 614 -4.74 1.76 -22.04
N ASP A 615 -4.66 3.08 -22.23
CA ASP A 615 -3.39 3.80 -22.39
C ASP A 615 -2.68 3.97 -21.04
N TYR A 616 -1.36 3.82 -21.02
CA TYR A 616 -0.52 4.05 -19.83
C TYR A 616 0.43 5.23 -19.97
N VAL A 617 0.19 6.12 -20.93
CA VAL A 617 0.96 7.36 -21.08
C VAL A 617 0.38 8.44 -20.15
N GLY A 618 1.24 9.02 -19.32
CA GLY A 618 0.91 10.24 -18.55
C GLY A 618 0.71 9.99 -17.06
N THR A 619 -0.35 9.29 -16.68
CA THR A 619 -0.80 9.19 -15.28
C THR A 619 -0.67 7.78 -14.73
N PRO A 620 -0.10 7.59 -13.53
CA PRO A 620 -0.08 6.28 -12.87
C PRO A 620 -1.49 5.74 -12.65
N TRP A 621 -1.67 4.45 -12.89
CA TRP A 621 -2.93 3.77 -12.61
C TRP A 621 -2.72 2.30 -12.29
N ARG A 622 -3.73 1.68 -11.69
CA ARG A 622 -3.74 0.23 -11.43
C ARG A 622 -5.13 -0.37 -11.60
N THR A 623 -5.18 -1.61 -12.07
CA THR A 623 -6.44 -2.35 -12.20
C THR A 623 -6.19 -3.84 -12.03
N TRP A 624 -7.21 -4.54 -11.54
CA TRP A 624 -7.18 -5.99 -11.47
C TRP A 624 -7.96 -6.59 -12.64
N VAL A 625 -7.38 -7.64 -13.19
CA VAL A 625 -7.88 -8.33 -14.38
C VAL A 625 -7.67 -9.83 -14.22
N ARG A 626 -8.31 -10.62 -15.09
CA ARG A 626 -8.06 -12.07 -15.17
C ARG A 626 -7.15 -12.44 -16.33
N ALA A 627 -7.18 -11.63 -17.37
CA ALA A 627 -6.30 -11.74 -18.52
C ALA A 627 -6.00 -10.34 -19.03
N PHE A 628 -4.83 -10.20 -19.66
CA PHE A 628 -4.46 -9.01 -20.40
C PHE A 628 -3.69 -9.42 -21.65
N ARG A 629 -3.65 -8.53 -22.64
CA ARG A 629 -2.76 -8.66 -23.78
C ARG A 629 -2.00 -7.38 -24.04
N VAL A 630 -0.75 -7.53 -24.44
CA VAL A 630 0.19 -6.44 -24.67
C VAL A 630 0.84 -6.59 -26.05
N PRO A 631 0.94 -5.51 -26.84
CA PRO A 631 1.66 -5.55 -28.10
C PRO A 631 3.16 -5.80 -27.91
N THR A 632 3.73 -6.62 -28.79
CA THR A 632 5.16 -6.94 -28.87
C THR A 632 5.64 -6.79 -30.31
N ALA A 633 6.95 -6.85 -30.53
CA ALA A 633 7.50 -6.84 -31.89
C ALA A 633 7.10 -8.09 -32.73
N ALA A 634 6.61 -9.15 -32.08
CA ALA A 634 6.22 -10.40 -32.71
C ALA A 634 4.70 -10.59 -32.87
N GLY A 635 3.87 -9.71 -32.30
CA GLY A 635 2.42 -9.87 -32.21
C GLY A 635 1.89 -9.47 -30.83
N TYR A 636 0.72 -9.95 -30.45
CA TYR A 636 0.15 -9.72 -29.11
C TYR A 636 0.55 -10.83 -28.15
N LEU A 637 1.18 -10.47 -27.04
CA LEU A 637 1.40 -11.38 -25.93
C LEU A 637 0.17 -11.34 -25.02
N GLU A 638 -0.48 -12.49 -24.88
CA GLU A 638 -1.68 -12.68 -24.09
C GLU A 638 -1.38 -13.57 -22.88
N VAL A 639 -1.91 -13.22 -21.71
CA VAL A 639 -1.59 -13.87 -20.44
C VAL A 639 -2.86 -14.36 -19.75
N TRP A 640 -2.88 -15.64 -19.36
CA TRP A 640 -4.01 -16.30 -18.71
C TRP A 640 -3.57 -17.22 -17.57
N PRO A 641 -4.41 -17.41 -16.53
CA PRO A 641 -4.19 -18.46 -15.55
C PRO A 641 -4.50 -19.84 -16.14
N LEU A 642 -3.65 -20.83 -15.85
CA LEU A 642 -3.92 -22.25 -16.14
C LEU A 642 -4.35 -23.02 -14.90
N GLU A 643 -3.65 -22.77 -13.78
CA GLU A 643 -3.86 -23.49 -12.53
C GLU A 643 -3.49 -22.54 -11.38
N ALA A 644 -4.43 -22.16 -10.54
CA ALA A 644 -4.14 -21.49 -9.28
C ALA A 644 -5.39 -21.49 -8.39
N SER A 645 -5.19 -21.40 -7.08
CA SER A 645 -6.26 -20.97 -6.18
C SER A 645 -6.39 -19.45 -6.26
N HIS A 646 -7.61 -18.95 -6.53
CA HIS A 646 -7.92 -17.52 -6.70
C HIS A 646 -6.97 -16.75 -7.65
N PRO A 647 -6.86 -17.14 -8.95
CA PRO A 647 -5.96 -16.53 -9.91
C PRO A 647 -6.37 -15.10 -10.26
N GLU A 648 -5.56 -14.10 -9.93
CA GLU A 648 -5.82 -12.71 -10.32
C GLU A 648 -4.54 -12.05 -10.84
N ILE A 649 -4.69 -11.03 -11.66
CA ILE A 649 -3.58 -10.24 -12.19
C ILE A 649 -3.80 -8.80 -11.76
N LEU A 650 -2.82 -8.22 -11.06
CA LEU A 650 -2.76 -6.79 -10.82
C LEU A 650 -1.87 -6.16 -11.89
N LEU A 651 -2.43 -5.23 -12.66
CA LEU A 651 -1.66 -4.38 -13.57
C LEU A 651 -1.39 -3.04 -12.89
N ARG A 652 -0.13 -2.60 -12.90
CA ARG A 652 0.33 -1.31 -12.40
C ARG A 652 1.05 -0.58 -13.52
N ALA A 653 0.55 0.59 -13.88
CA ALA A 653 1.10 1.45 -14.91
C ALA A 653 1.76 2.67 -14.28
N ASP A 654 2.93 3.04 -14.79
CA ASP A 654 3.62 4.28 -14.46
C ASP A 654 4.30 4.88 -15.70
N ALA A 655 5.08 5.93 -15.51
CA ALA A 655 5.82 6.58 -16.59
C ALA A 655 6.86 5.68 -17.30
N TYR A 656 7.19 4.52 -16.72
CA TYR A 656 8.21 3.58 -17.21
C TYR A 656 7.62 2.30 -17.81
N GLY A 657 6.30 2.10 -17.72
CA GLY A 657 5.57 1.04 -18.41
C GLY A 657 4.51 0.38 -17.54
N VAL A 658 4.21 -0.89 -17.85
CA VAL A 658 3.22 -1.69 -17.11
C VAL A 658 3.91 -2.89 -16.48
N LEU A 659 3.72 -3.04 -15.17
CA LEU A 659 4.06 -4.23 -14.41
C LEU A 659 2.79 -5.06 -14.16
N ALA A 660 2.80 -6.31 -14.62
CA ALA A 660 1.78 -7.29 -14.28
C ALA A 660 2.27 -8.16 -13.11
N THR A 661 1.44 -8.33 -12.09
CA THR A 661 1.66 -9.24 -10.97
C THR A 661 0.57 -10.28 -10.98
N MET A 662 0.91 -11.48 -11.44
CA MET A 662 0.04 -12.64 -11.56
C MET A 662 0.10 -13.46 -10.27
N LEU A 663 -1.03 -13.58 -9.56
CA LEU A 663 -1.09 -14.06 -8.18
C LEU A 663 -1.93 -15.33 -8.05
N GLY A 664 -1.40 -16.33 -7.35
CA GLY A 664 -2.13 -17.51 -6.90
C GLY A 664 -1.93 -17.76 -5.42
N ARG A 665 -3.04 -18.04 -4.71
CA ARG A 665 -3.05 -18.28 -3.27
C ARG A 665 -2.38 -19.61 -2.95
N ILE A 666 -1.46 -19.61 -1.99
CA ILE A 666 -0.94 -20.86 -1.41
C ILE A 666 -2.07 -21.52 -0.63
N SER A 667 -2.53 -22.70 -1.07
CA SER A 667 -3.56 -23.45 -0.37
C SER A 667 -3.03 -24.00 0.94
N ALA A 668 -3.94 -24.36 1.86
CA ALA A 668 -3.59 -25.01 3.12
C ALA A 668 -3.00 -26.43 2.93
N SER A 669 -2.95 -26.95 1.70
CA SER A 669 -2.21 -28.17 1.36
C SER A 669 -0.70 -27.93 1.50
N SER A 670 0.06 -28.98 1.82
CA SER A 670 1.51 -28.88 2.01
C SER A 670 2.25 -28.31 0.80
N GLU A 671 1.75 -28.56 -0.41
CA GLU A 671 2.33 -28.03 -1.65
C GLU A 671 1.24 -27.32 -2.46
N THR A 672 1.60 -26.19 -3.08
CA THR A 672 0.75 -25.45 -4.01
C THR A 672 1.49 -25.23 -5.32
N THR A 673 0.80 -25.46 -6.43
CA THR A 673 1.27 -25.13 -7.77
C THR A 673 0.43 -24.00 -8.34
N VAL A 674 1.13 -23.03 -8.93
CA VAL A 674 0.52 -21.94 -9.70
C VAL A 674 1.12 -21.97 -11.09
N ARG A 675 0.27 -22.07 -12.12
CA ARG A 675 0.65 -22.12 -13.53
C ARG A 675 -0.05 -21.01 -14.32
N TRP A 676 0.75 -20.24 -15.07
CA TRP A 676 0.30 -19.18 -15.97
C TRP A 676 0.73 -19.48 -17.40
N ARG A 677 -0.12 -19.16 -18.38
CA ARG A 677 0.20 -19.30 -19.80
C ARG A 677 0.39 -17.94 -20.44
N LEU A 678 1.51 -17.80 -21.13
CA LEU A 678 1.86 -16.68 -21.98
C LEU A 678 1.74 -17.17 -23.43
N THR A 679 0.82 -16.61 -24.21
CA THR A 679 0.60 -17.00 -25.62
C THR A 679 0.87 -15.81 -26.53
N LEU A 680 1.65 -16.02 -27.57
CA LEU A 680 1.84 -15.05 -28.63
C LEU A 680 0.80 -15.30 -29.73
N ASN A 681 -0.02 -14.29 -30.02
CA ASN A 681 -0.93 -14.25 -31.16
C ASN A 681 -0.32 -13.38 -32.25
N GLU A 682 -0.02 -13.97 -33.40
CA GLU A 682 0.45 -13.21 -34.57
C GLU A 682 -0.67 -12.25 -35.05
N ILE A 683 -0.28 -11.05 -35.47
CA ILE A 683 -1.22 -10.14 -36.15
C ILE A 683 -1.41 -10.71 -37.57
N THR A 684 -2.56 -11.31 -37.85
CA THR A 684 -2.94 -11.62 -39.23
C THR A 684 -3.13 -10.31 -39.98
N HIS A 685 -2.16 -9.98 -40.85
CA HIS A 685 -2.23 -8.86 -41.78
C HIS A 685 -3.10 -9.18 -42.99
#